data_AF-A0A1H1UZP8-F1
#
_entry.id   AF-A0A1H1UZP8-F1
#
_cell.length_a   1.000
_cell.length_b   1.000
_cell.length_c   1.000
_cell.angle_alpha   90.00
_cell.angle_beta   90.00
_cell.angle_gamma   90.00
#
_symmetry.space_group_name_H-M   'P 1'
#
loop_
_entity.id
_entity.type
_entity.pdbx_description
1 polymer ?
#
loop_
_entity_poly.entity_id
_entity_poly.type
_entity_poly.pdbx_seq_one_letter_code
_entity_poly.pdbx_strand_id
1 'polypeptide(L)'
;MPTTGPTPGTATTPLELLGTTAGVSVVDPTTILTRLWYFDGKFLRADGFRLDQDYVRALAALSHQATGSGVVYGFDVTRPATGDRLRVAGGLALAPSGRVAYLPREIELGIAELIARSAGSFDPATPPEPGVTDFRRCPPEDSAGPDVTAPARPLYVLTVSGVEALCGEEERFGQLCVDACATETDRSTVVEGVCFRVRELTLALPSSKVVPFDGRHLRSRVASAYFAAERIAVPAMISAAGLATPVWCAGAEGVGGEEVPLAVLDRSGGVTALLDGWTARRELHETSPRRYWAWRMASRPWDVFLAQVLQFQCQLLDLSAPGDPGGPGPCGTERDALAAAAEVLGGLAGDAAGRIEAVRAKIAAALDKGAAPAAGTGSLLLDWGLVQLPSAGYLPVSMARPVEDQVRALFGPGVDLRFCVARPDCVPELLQQAQHLDRISLTQGLDDPKRLEKVDVLVPDGVIGLRQPSTVGTYSGTARIFPATRSPNGEPASAISLSVVARERTGAGWSWTAAAYGEAPRQLSIADLAEASLRVVGRMFGVDTSAGFSGEGEPADPLDRLDVRPDAEHDRVRRSAAFTERLAAEGHAAAARRAAVLGAVGRRLPADRPLAEGEDRPVALWLDGTTAVGLDKLQIGGSTEVRARATMYSRASTTPVFGDVRLTGTLRVVDLLTVRDRKMIRTVLDGVAEILGREVDQPVLRSVRSFPLTWTLSGSARTLAVGAGDPVVAQAELQESGPPRHIVGQLVNRDQQRSPVVGPGAAADRPVGSIELDEEAGTLAPGSAGRTLATSVIAVLGAELAAPDRDPGFAQYATERLLGGLAPEGAAQVTATTDWVFFTRRRDVVCAGEQVEVPVRTRTYRLFHRRRDAQQLTRTDLSRGVAGTVGSDSGFEPVATVQFAAGEVTLTSPVADLRAGWQAVDRGDEILLAGVGDFADSDGEAVALGRLSSVRSALADLVDSSQAKVEYLAEIPAEFHEPGLDGAMFTLGMRRQMRTCITVYRLQPEAHKRVVTVLRRLGDSEPLTTVFQRADTSPEAYTVQLLDDEVENPDSVRADWAQLRVLQGMLGLPSNTSDADAETWRRRAARVGDAIGLQAVDDERLAAQAGDCGAVLLVAFEPIIN
;
A
#
# COMPACT_ATOMS: atom_id res chain seq x y z
N MET A 1 11.00 -55.05 56.10
CA MET A 1 10.86 -54.26 57.34
C MET A 1 12.24 -53.76 57.72
N PRO A 2 12.47 -52.44 57.57
CA PRO A 2 12.44 -51.54 58.71
C PRO A 2 11.57 -50.28 58.51
N THR A 3 10.96 -49.89 59.62
CA THR A 3 10.54 -48.57 60.13
C THR A 3 10.36 -47.37 59.18
N THR A 4 9.11 -46.92 59.11
CA THR A 4 8.62 -45.59 58.71
C THR A 4 9.35 -44.45 59.45
N GLY A 5 10.09 -43.62 58.72
CA GLY A 5 10.56 -42.30 59.19
C GLY A 5 9.44 -41.25 59.11
N PRO A 6 9.52 -40.17 59.90
CA PRO A 6 8.46 -39.18 59.99
C PRO A 6 8.40 -38.30 58.73
N THR A 7 7.16 -37.96 58.35
CA THR A 7 6.78 -36.98 57.33
C THR A 7 7.49 -35.63 57.60
N PRO A 8 8.06 -34.93 56.59
CA PRO A 8 8.61 -33.60 56.80
C PRO A 8 7.46 -32.63 57.08
N GLY A 9 7.39 -32.14 58.32
CA GLY A 9 6.53 -31.04 58.69
C GLY A 9 7.04 -29.74 58.05
N THR A 10 6.14 -29.03 57.38
CA THR A 10 6.29 -27.63 56.95
C THR A 10 6.46 -26.72 58.17
N ALA A 11 7.69 -26.59 58.67
CA ALA A 11 8.12 -25.47 59.49
C ALA A 11 8.77 -24.43 58.57
N THR A 12 7.97 -23.47 58.10
CA THR A 12 8.46 -22.28 57.39
C THR A 12 8.97 -21.28 58.42
N THR A 13 10.20 -21.48 58.91
CA THR A 13 10.95 -20.44 59.60
C THR A 13 11.34 -19.38 58.55
N PRO A 14 11.04 -18.08 58.74
CA PRO A 14 11.29 -17.07 57.72
C PRO A 14 12.77 -17.03 57.31
N LEU A 15 13.05 -17.16 56.02
CA LEU A 15 14.37 -16.89 55.44
C LEU A 15 14.68 -15.40 55.65
N GLU A 16 15.82 -15.09 56.24
CA GLU A 16 16.28 -13.71 56.43
C GLU A 16 17.17 -13.33 55.23
N LEU A 17 16.69 -12.40 54.39
CA LEU A 17 17.45 -11.90 53.24
C LEU A 17 18.57 -10.99 53.72
N LEU A 18 19.79 -11.17 53.19
CA LEU A 18 20.91 -10.27 53.44
C LEU A 18 20.75 -9.00 52.57
N GLY A 19 19.87 -8.10 53.01
CA GLY A 19 19.57 -6.81 52.37
C GLY A 19 18.10 -6.62 51.97
N THR A 20 17.63 -5.37 51.96
CA THR A 20 16.30 -5.03 51.40
C THR A 20 16.36 -5.13 49.89
N THR A 21 15.66 -6.11 49.33
CA THR A 21 15.66 -6.37 47.90
C THR A 21 14.23 -6.20 47.37
N ALA A 22 13.98 -5.17 46.54
CA ALA A 22 12.71 -5.08 45.81
C ALA A 22 12.59 -6.29 44.87
N GLY A 23 11.40 -6.87 44.72
CA GLY A 23 11.14 -8.06 43.89
C GLY A 23 10.71 -9.31 44.66
N VAL A 24 10.69 -10.45 43.97
CA VAL A 24 10.37 -11.77 44.53
C VAL A 24 11.65 -12.60 44.59
N SER A 25 12.16 -12.80 45.80
CA SER A 25 13.33 -13.63 46.07
C SER A 25 12.96 -15.10 46.19
N VAL A 26 13.71 -15.96 45.49
CA VAL A 26 13.55 -17.41 45.48
C VAL A 26 14.90 -18.02 45.84
N VAL A 27 14.96 -18.61 47.02
CA VAL A 27 16.14 -19.27 47.55
C VAL A 27 15.82 -20.74 47.70
N ASP A 28 16.47 -21.56 46.88
CA ASP A 28 16.28 -23.01 46.93
C ASP A 28 17.29 -23.63 47.91
N PRO A 29 16.84 -24.34 48.96
CA PRO A 29 17.75 -24.95 49.93
C PRO A 29 18.63 -26.06 49.33
N THR A 30 18.32 -26.54 48.12
CA THR A 30 19.12 -27.55 47.40
C THR A 30 20.19 -26.95 46.50
N THR A 31 20.35 -25.62 46.49
CA THR A 31 21.39 -24.96 45.70
C THR A 31 22.79 -25.38 46.14
N ILE A 32 23.68 -25.57 45.17
CA ILE A 32 25.10 -25.84 45.41
C ILE A 32 25.87 -24.61 45.88
N LEU A 33 25.25 -23.42 45.81
CA LEU A 33 25.83 -22.16 46.24
C LEU A 33 25.47 -21.88 47.70
N THR A 34 26.02 -22.69 48.60
CA THR A 34 25.81 -22.57 50.06
C THR A 34 27.15 -22.48 50.78
N ARG A 35 27.36 -21.43 51.58
CA ARG A 35 28.60 -21.18 52.34
C ARG A 35 28.32 -20.95 53.83
N LEU A 36 29.36 -20.91 54.65
CA LEU A 36 29.24 -20.60 56.07
C LEU A 36 28.87 -19.11 56.28
N TRP A 37 28.03 -18.83 57.28
CA TRP A 37 27.86 -17.47 57.79
C TRP A 37 28.89 -17.17 58.88
N TYR A 38 29.96 -16.43 58.53
CA TYR A 38 31.07 -16.16 59.46
C TYR A 38 30.71 -15.31 60.70
N PHE A 39 29.53 -14.70 60.73
CA PHE A 39 29.10 -13.82 61.81
C PHE A 39 28.01 -14.46 62.70
N ASP A 40 27.85 -15.78 62.62
CA ASP A 40 26.97 -16.57 63.50
C ASP A 40 27.53 -16.70 64.95
N GLY A 41 28.74 -16.18 65.19
CA GLY A 41 29.40 -16.21 66.50
C GLY A 41 29.95 -17.58 66.91
N LYS A 42 30.03 -18.55 65.99
CA LYS A 42 30.59 -19.88 66.25
C LYS A 42 32.08 -19.96 65.91
N PHE A 43 32.76 -20.92 66.54
CA PHE A 43 34.12 -21.30 66.14
C PHE A 43 34.09 -22.09 64.82
N LEU A 44 35.02 -21.77 63.92
CA LEU A 44 35.17 -22.46 62.63
C LEU A 44 35.48 -23.95 62.84
N ARG A 45 34.66 -24.82 62.25
CA ARG A 45 34.81 -26.28 62.26
C ARG A 45 35.39 -26.78 60.94
N ALA A 46 36.01 -27.96 60.95
CA ALA A 46 36.54 -28.60 59.74
C ALA A 46 35.48 -28.78 58.64
N ASP A 47 34.25 -29.11 59.02
CA ASP A 47 33.14 -29.26 58.06
C ASP A 47 32.66 -27.92 57.50
N GLY A 48 32.76 -26.82 58.27
CA GLY A 48 32.51 -25.47 57.76
C GLY A 48 33.52 -25.08 56.67
N PHE A 49 34.80 -25.42 56.85
CA PHE A 49 35.82 -25.21 55.81
C PHE A 49 35.57 -26.05 54.56
N ARG A 50 35.05 -27.28 54.71
CA ARG A 50 34.67 -28.12 53.55
C ARG A 50 33.51 -27.48 52.78
N LEU A 51 32.48 -27.00 53.49
CA LEU A 51 31.36 -26.30 52.88
C LEU A 51 31.83 -25.08 52.07
N ASP A 52 32.71 -24.24 52.63
CA ASP A 52 33.25 -23.09 51.92
C ASP A 52 34.12 -23.49 50.73
N GLN A 53 34.92 -24.55 50.84
CA GLN A 53 35.71 -25.07 49.70
C GLN A 53 34.80 -25.55 48.57
N ASP A 54 33.72 -26.25 48.90
CA ASP A 54 32.76 -26.76 47.93
C ASP A 54 31.97 -25.62 47.29
N TYR A 55 31.58 -24.61 48.07
CA TYR A 55 31.00 -23.36 47.56
C TYR A 55 31.93 -22.65 46.57
N VAL A 56 33.19 -22.40 46.93
CA VAL A 56 34.14 -21.70 46.05
C VAL A 56 34.38 -22.50 44.77
N ARG A 57 34.47 -23.83 44.86
CA ARG A 57 34.57 -24.71 43.68
C ARG A 57 33.33 -24.63 42.81
N ALA A 58 32.14 -24.66 43.40
CA ALA A 58 30.87 -24.57 42.68
C ALA A 58 30.72 -23.20 42.00
N LEU A 59 30.97 -22.11 42.73
CA LEU A 59 30.93 -20.75 42.20
C LEU A 59 31.93 -20.55 41.06
N ALA A 60 33.18 -21.02 41.23
CA ALA A 60 34.18 -20.96 40.16
C ALA A 60 33.81 -21.83 38.96
N ALA A 61 33.23 -23.02 39.19
CA ALA A 61 32.76 -23.88 38.10
C ALA A 61 31.62 -23.23 37.32
N LEU A 62 30.66 -22.59 37.99
CA LEU A 62 29.55 -21.88 37.36
C LEU A 62 30.03 -20.60 36.65
N SER A 63 30.90 -19.80 37.27
CA SER A 63 31.40 -18.58 36.63
C SER A 63 32.26 -18.88 35.41
N HIS A 64 33.06 -19.96 35.44
CA HIS A 64 33.89 -20.37 34.31
C HIS A 64 33.12 -21.08 33.18
N GLN A 65 31.85 -21.43 33.36
CA GLN A 65 31.01 -21.86 32.24
C GLN A 65 30.73 -20.72 31.25
N ALA A 66 31.08 -19.48 31.60
CA ALA A 66 30.75 -18.31 30.83
C ALA A 66 31.86 -17.24 30.82
N THR A 67 31.91 -16.47 29.73
CA THR A 67 32.79 -15.31 29.58
C THR A 67 31.97 -14.12 29.04
N GLY A 68 31.38 -13.31 29.92
CA GLY A 68 30.50 -12.18 29.58
C GLY A 68 29.34 -12.03 30.56
N SER A 69 28.28 -11.35 30.13
CA SER A 69 27.01 -11.23 30.87
C SER A 69 25.83 -11.69 30.00
N GLY A 70 24.74 -12.13 30.64
CA GLY A 70 23.56 -12.69 29.98
C GLY A 70 23.16 -14.06 30.51
N VAL A 71 22.21 -14.70 29.83
CA VAL A 71 21.75 -16.05 30.15
C VAL A 71 22.71 -17.07 29.55
N VAL A 72 23.22 -17.99 30.37
CA VAL A 72 24.10 -19.09 29.92
C VAL A 72 23.25 -20.25 29.40
N TYR A 73 22.24 -20.67 30.17
CA TYR A 73 21.21 -21.64 29.78
C TYR A 73 19.99 -21.50 30.69
N GLY A 74 18.85 -22.06 30.25
CA GLY A 74 17.61 -22.07 31.02
C GLY A 74 16.98 -20.69 31.15
N PHE A 75 16.35 -20.41 32.31
CA PHE A 75 15.56 -19.19 32.54
C PHE A 75 14.50 -18.93 31.46
N ASP A 76 14.03 -19.98 30.80
CA ASP A 76 12.96 -19.90 29.83
C ASP A 76 11.67 -19.48 30.55
N VAL A 77 11.08 -18.39 30.07
CA VAL A 77 9.85 -17.84 30.64
C VAL A 77 8.68 -18.33 29.81
N THR A 78 7.72 -18.97 30.46
CA THR A 78 6.48 -19.43 29.85
C THR A 78 5.29 -19.01 30.69
N ARG A 79 4.11 -18.95 30.08
CA ARG A 79 2.86 -18.70 30.80
C ARG A 79 1.98 -19.93 30.71
N PRO A 80 1.45 -20.46 31.83
CA PRO A 80 0.39 -21.45 31.79
C PRO A 80 -0.84 -20.92 31.03
N ALA A 81 -1.62 -21.82 30.42
CA ALA A 81 -2.80 -21.45 29.64
C ALA A 81 -3.84 -20.66 30.45
N THR A 82 -3.93 -20.89 31.76
CA THR A 82 -4.85 -20.23 32.69
C THR A 82 -4.12 -19.71 33.93
N GLY A 83 -4.37 -18.45 34.31
CA GLY A 83 -3.85 -17.83 35.54
C GLY A 83 -2.89 -16.65 35.31
N ASP A 84 -2.68 -15.84 36.36
CA ASP A 84 -1.75 -14.70 36.38
C ASP A 84 -0.38 -15.12 36.92
N ARG A 85 0.20 -16.18 36.33
CA ARG A 85 1.48 -16.77 36.74
C ARG A 85 2.45 -16.94 35.58
N LEU A 86 3.74 -16.85 35.88
CA LEU A 86 4.85 -17.18 34.97
C LEU A 86 5.54 -18.43 35.48
N ARG A 87 5.87 -19.35 34.58
CA ARG A 87 6.81 -20.46 34.82
C ARG A 87 8.18 -20.05 34.32
N VAL A 88 9.18 -20.14 35.19
CA VAL A 88 10.58 -19.85 34.85
C VAL A 88 11.39 -21.11 35.07
N ALA A 89 11.97 -21.64 34.00
CA ALA A 89 12.81 -22.84 34.05
C ALA A 89 14.10 -22.59 34.86
N GLY A 90 14.62 -23.64 35.50
CA GLY A 90 15.94 -23.61 36.13
C GLY A 90 17.03 -23.22 35.12
N GLY A 91 18.04 -22.48 35.56
CA GLY A 91 19.04 -21.90 34.68
C GLY A 91 20.19 -21.21 35.39
N LEU A 92 21.14 -20.74 34.57
CA LEU A 92 22.32 -19.99 34.98
C LEU A 92 22.40 -18.70 34.15
N ALA A 93 22.62 -17.58 34.82
CA ALA A 93 22.85 -16.28 34.21
C ALA A 93 23.96 -15.53 34.95
N LEU A 94 24.66 -14.66 34.22
CA LEU A 94 25.67 -13.75 34.76
C LEU A 94 25.21 -12.31 34.60
N ALA A 95 25.11 -11.58 35.70
CA ALA A 95 24.89 -10.14 35.67
C ALA A 95 26.08 -9.40 35.03
N PRO A 96 25.87 -8.19 34.49
CA PRO A 96 26.97 -7.36 33.99
C PRO A 96 28.15 -7.17 34.97
N SER A 97 27.86 -7.10 36.28
CA SER A 97 28.88 -7.05 37.34
C SER A 97 29.69 -8.34 37.52
N GLY A 98 29.32 -9.43 36.84
CA GLY A 98 29.92 -10.76 36.99
C GLY A 98 29.26 -11.62 38.07
N ARG A 99 28.22 -11.13 38.75
CA ARG A 99 27.49 -11.89 39.77
C ARG A 99 26.69 -13.05 39.14
N VAL A 100 26.78 -14.21 39.78
CA VAL A 100 26.04 -15.43 39.37
C VAL A 100 24.59 -15.35 39.85
N ALA A 101 23.66 -15.66 38.95
CA ALA A 101 22.26 -15.94 39.26
C ALA A 101 21.97 -17.39 38.85
N TYR A 102 21.78 -18.26 39.84
CA TYR A 102 21.57 -19.70 39.62
C TYR A 102 20.26 -20.16 40.23
N LEU A 103 19.43 -20.81 39.40
CA LEU A 103 18.15 -21.38 39.79
C LEU A 103 18.16 -22.89 39.47
N PRO A 104 18.17 -23.79 40.47
CA PRO A 104 18.37 -25.22 40.23
C PRO A 104 17.14 -25.94 39.63
N ARG A 105 15.93 -25.40 39.78
CA ARG A 105 14.68 -26.01 39.28
C ARG A 105 13.69 -24.98 38.78
N GLU A 106 12.71 -25.44 38.02
CA GLU A 106 11.59 -24.61 37.58
C GLU A 106 10.76 -24.10 38.78
N ILE A 107 10.27 -22.87 38.65
CA ILE A 107 9.41 -22.21 39.64
C ILE A 107 8.21 -21.52 38.98
N GLU A 108 7.17 -21.27 39.78
CA GLU A 108 6.03 -20.44 39.39
C GLU A 108 6.05 -19.11 40.15
N LEU A 109 5.87 -18.01 39.44
CA LEU A 109 5.83 -16.64 39.96
C LEU A 109 4.47 -16.01 39.69
N GLY A 110 3.85 -15.37 40.70
CA GLY A 110 2.65 -14.57 40.50
C GLY A 110 2.97 -13.21 39.90
N ILE A 111 2.32 -12.83 38.80
CA ILE A 111 2.65 -11.57 38.09
C ILE A 111 2.18 -10.35 38.89
N ALA A 112 0.95 -10.35 39.42
CA ALA A 112 0.47 -9.28 40.29
C ALA A 112 1.38 -9.07 41.51
N GLU A 113 1.89 -10.15 42.10
CA GLU A 113 2.84 -10.10 43.22
C GLU A 113 4.19 -9.53 42.78
N LEU A 114 4.72 -9.98 41.63
CA LEU A 114 5.95 -9.44 41.06
C LEU A 114 5.84 -7.94 40.83
N ILE A 115 4.74 -7.46 40.24
CA ILE A 115 4.53 -6.04 39.98
C ILE A 115 4.37 -5.27 41.30
N ALA A 116 3.65 -5.81 42.29
CA ALA A 116 3.46 -5.14 43.58
C ALA A 116 4.75 -5.04 44.41
N ARG A 117 5.65 -6.01 44.27
CA ARG A 117 6.93 -6.05 45.01
C ARG A 117 8.09 -5.43 44.25
N SER A 118 7.94 -5.15 42.96
CA SER A 118 8.95 -4.48 42.15
C SER A 118 8.69 -2.98 42.13
N ALA A 119 9.75 -2.18 42.17
CA ALA A 119 9.70 -0.74 41.93
C ALA A 119 10.58 -0.39 40.73
N GLY A 120 10.44 0.83 40.19
CA GLY A 120 11.36 1.39 39.19
C GLY A 120 11.04 1.09 37.72
N SER A 121 11.64 1.90 36.85
CA SER A 121 11.55 1.79 35.39
C SER A 121 12.80 1.15 34.80
N PHE A 122 12.68 0.63 33.58
CA PHE A 122 13.77 0.10 32.78
C PHE A 122 13.76 0.78 31.41
N ASP A 123 14.87 1.46 31.08
CA ASP A 123 15.08 2.09 29.78
C ASP A 123 16.22 1.39 29.04
N PRO A 124 15.93 0.64 27.96
CA PRO A 124 16.96 0.00 27.14
C PRO A 124 17.88 1.00 26.42
N ALA A 125 17.53 2.29 26.34
CA ALA A 125 18.39 3.34 25.81
C ALA A 125 19.39 3.91 26.82
N THR A 126 19.30 3.52 28.11
CA THR A 126 20.25 3.93 29.13
C THR A 126 21.35 2.86 29.27
N PRO A 127 22.64 3.21 29.11
CA PRO A 127 23.72 2.24 29.33
C PRO A 127 23.77 1.79 30.79
N PRO A 128 24.21 0.55 31.06
CA PRO A 128 24.44 0.11 32.43
C PRO A 128 25.48 1.01 33.12
N GLU A 129 25.26 1.35 34.40
CA GLU A 129 26.17 2.21 35.13
C GLU A 129 27.60 1.64 35.12
N PRO A 130 28.64 2.46 34.95
CA PRO A 130 30.01 1.98 35.05
C PRO A 130 30.28 1.47 36.47
N GLY A 131 31.00 0.35 36.58
CA GLY A 131 31.41 -0.20 37.87
C GLY A 131 32.17 0.86 38.69
N VAL A 132 31.71 1.13 39.92
CA VAL A 132 32.32 2.14 40.79
C VAL A 132 33.60 1.57 41.40
N THR A 133 34.73 2.27 41.24
CA THR A 133 36.02 1.86 41.82
C THR A 133 36.18 2.23 43.30
N ASP A 134 35.29 3.07 43.83
CA ASP A 134 35.30 3.52 45.22
C ASP A 134 34.45 2.60 46.11
N PHE A 135 35.04 2.12 47.20
CA PHE A 135 34.32 1.46 48.30
C PHE A 135 33.47 2.50 49.05
N ARG A 136 32.26 2.77 48.57
CA ARG A 136 31.26 3.62 49.22
C ARG A 136 30.00 2.82 49.57
N ARG A 137 29.25 3.28 50.59
CA ARG A 137 27.88 2.78 50.80
C ARG A 137 27.10 3.02 49.51
N CYS A 138 26.38 2.00 49.05
CA CYS A 138 25.39 2.17 47.99
C CYS A 138 24.45 3.30 48.43
N PRO A 139 24.23 4.35 47.62
CA PRO A 139 23.19 5.31 47.92
C PRO A 139 21.87 4.55 48.07
N PRO A 140 21.01 4.90 49.04
CA PRO A 140 19.66 4.35 49.06
C PRO A 140 19.02 4.60 47.70
N GLU A 141 18.33 3.61 47.13
CA GLU A 141 17.55 3.81 45.91
C GLU A 141 16.53 4.93 46.19
N ASP A 142 16.78 6.13 45.68
CA ASP A 142 15.87 7.25 45.80
C ASP A 142 14.59 6.90 45.03
N SER A 143 13.57 6.49 45.77
CA SER A 143 12.22 6.23 45.30
C SER A 143 11.51 7.54 44.99
N ALA A 144 11.91 8.22 43.93
CA ALA A 144 11.17 9.32 43.33
C ALA A 144 11.44 9.35 41.81
N GLY A 145 10.86 8.40 41.10
CA GLY A 145 10.75 8.51 39.65
C GLY A 145 9.89 9.74 39.30
N PRO A 146 10.22 10.48 38.23
CA PRO A 146 9.34 11.53 37.73
C PRO A 146 7.96 10.94 37.42
N ASP A 147 6.92 11.74 37.63
CA ASP A 147 5.52 11.41 37.31
C ASP A 147 5.38 11.29 35.78
N VAL A 148 5.79 10.14 35.23
CA VAL A 148 5.70 9.84 33.80
C VAL A 148 4.27 9.41 33.54
N THR A 149 3.59 10.18 32.70
CA THR A 149 2.23 9.88 32.24
C THR A 149 2.22 8.49 31.62
N ALA A 150 1.56 7.54 32.30
CA ALA A 150 1.54 6.14 31.89
C ALA A 150 1.04 6.00 30.45
N PRO A 151 1.72 5.21 29.59
CA PRO A 151 1.18 4.87 28.29
C PRO A 151 -0.17 4.15 28.45
N ALA A 152 -1.07 4.29 27.47
CA ALA A 152 -2.41 3.68 27.51
C ALA A 152 -2.40 2.14 27.66
N ARG A 153 -1.24 1.49 27.49
CA ARG A 153 -0.93 0.10 27.83
C ARG A 153 0.48 0.00 28.46
N PRO A 154 0.62 -0.38 29.74
CA PRO A 154 1.92 -0.54 30.38
C PRO A 154 2.64 -1.82 29.89
N LEU A 155 3.87 -1.63 29.42
CA LEU A 155 4.80 -2.70 29.09
C LEU A 155 5.80 -2.91 30.23
N TYR A 156 6.35 -4.11 30.33
CA TYR A 156 7.23 -4.47 31.43
C TYR A 156 8.39 -5.37 30.96
N VAL A 157 9.56 -5.26 31.60
CA VAL A 157 10.67 -6.21 31.45
C VAL A 157 10.82 -7.04 32.72
N LEU A 158 10.82 -8.36 32.57
CA LEU A 158 11.19 -9.30 33.62
C LEU A 158 12.72 -9.42 33.68
N THR A 159 13.31 -9.17 34.85
CA THR A 159 14.74 -9.30 35.11
C THR A 159 15.01 -10.29 36.24
N VAL A 160 16.22 -10.86 36.25
CA VAL A 160 16.73 -11.71 37.33
C VAL A 160 18.07 -11.20 37.84
N SER A 161 18.28 -11.23 39.15
CA SER A 161 19.57 -10.97 39.81
C SER A 161 19.89 -12.05 40.84
N GLY A 162 21.15 -12.19 41.23
CA GLY A 162 21.51 -13.01 42.41
C GLY A 162 20.99 -12.37 43.71
N VAL A 163 20.74 -13.18 44.73
CA VAL A 163 20.42 -12.74 46.11
C VAL A 163 21.03 -13.70 47.13
N GLU A 164 21.35 -13.23 48.33
CA GLU A 164 21.82 -14.07 49.44
C GLU A 164 20.78 -14.09 50.57
N ALA A 165 20.60 -15.24 51.21
CA ALA A 165 19.77 -15.39 52.40
C ALA A 165 20.47 -16.23 53.48
N LEU A 166 20.12 -15.97 54.72
CA LEU A 166 20.55 -16.75 55.88
C LEU A 166 19.63 -17.97 56.08
N CYS A 167 20.25 -19.14 56.19
CA CYS A 167 19.61 -20.45 56.34
C CYS A 167 20.27 -21.28 57.43
N GLY A 168 19.62 -22.39 57.78
CA GLY A 168 20.07 -23.34 58.79
C GLY A 168 19.46 -23.07 60.15
N GLU A 169 19.42 -24.10 60.98
CA GLU A 169 19.04 -24.01 62.38
C GLU A 169 20.03 -24.86 63.15
N GLU A 170 20.90 -24.20 63.91
CA GLU A 170 21.89 -24.92 64.69
C GLU A 170 22.13 -24.21 66.03
N GLU A 171 22.16 -25.01 67.11
CA GLU A 171 22.27 -24.53 68.48
C GLU A 171 23.54 -23.69 68.71
N ARG A 172 23.37 -22.57 69.41
CA ARG A 172 24.48 -21.72 69.87
C ARG A 172 24.95 -22.19 71.25
N PHE A 173 26.19 -22.66 71.33
CA PHE A 173 26.87 -22.92 72.61
C PHE A 173 27.90 -21.82 72.84
N GLY A 174 27.63 -20.85 73.72
CA GLY A 174 28.66 -19.84 74.05
C GLY A 174 28.23 -18.48 74.61
N GLN A 175 26.95 -18.16 74.78
CA GLN A 175 26.59 -16.99 75.59
C GLN A 175 26.87 -17.28 77.06
N LEU A 176 28.03 -16.85 77.55
CA LEU A 176 28.56 -17.15 78.88
C LEU A 176 27.73 -16.62 80.07
N CYS A 177 26.59 -15.94 79.85
CA CYS A 177 25.81 -15.31 80.93
C CYS A 177 24.28 -15.24 80.71
N VAL A 178 23.67 -16.06 79.84
CA VAL A 178 22.20 -16.06 79.67
C VAL A 178 21.63 -17.40 80.13
N ASP A 179 20.59 -17.37 80.96
CA ASP A 179 20.05 -18.52 81.69
C ASP A 179 19.82 -19.75 80.80
N ALA A 180 20.27 -20.90 81.31
CA ALA A 180 20.55 -22.16 80.61
C ALA A 180 19.36 -22.92 79.96
N CYS A 181 18.26 -22.26 79.61
CA CYS A 181 17.06 -22.91 79.05
C CYS A 181 16.50 -22.26 77.77
N ALA A 182 17.18 -21.29 77.16
CA ALA A 182 16.81 -20.77 75.84
C ALA A 182 17.91 -21.12 74.82
N THR A 183 17.71 -22.19 74.04
CA THR A 183 18.49 -22.41 72.81
C THR A 183 18.03 -21.39 71.78
N GLU A 184 18.75 -20.27 71.65
CA GLU A 184 18.62 -19.43 70.46
C GLU A 184 19.16 -20.23 69.26
N THR A 185 18.28 -20.59 68.34
CA THR A 185 18.65 -21.14 67.03
C THR A 185 19.13 -20.00 66.15
N ASP A 186 20.40 -20.04 65.75
CA ASP A 186 21.00 -19.06 64.83
C ASP A 186 21.15 -19.67 63.43
N ARG A 187 21.18 -18.82 62.40
CA ARG A 187 21.35 -19.23 61.00
C ARG A 187 22.84 -19.46 60.73
N SER A 188 23.25 -20.70 60.47
CA SER A 188 24.67 -21.08 60.32
C SER A 188 25.21 -20.94 58.89
N THR A 189 24.34 -20.74 57.89
CA THR A 189 24.74 -20.76 56.48
C THR A 189 24.17 -19.58 55.70
N VAL A 190 24.92 -19.15 54.69
CA VAL A 190 24.45 -18.25 53.63
C VAL A 190 24.16 -19.08 52.40
N VAL A 191 22.98 -18.92 51.83
CA VAL A 191 22.52 -19.61 50.63
C VAL A 191 22.25 -18.58 49.55
N GLU A 192 22.81 -18.79 48.37
CA GLU A 192 22.54 -17.93 47.21
C GLU A 192 21.32 -18.42 46.44
N GLY A 193 20.46 -17.47 46.05
CA GLY A 193 19.31 -17.70 45.19
C GLY A 193 19.18 -16.63 44.13
N VAL A 194 17.96 -16.45 43.64
CA VAL A 194 17.64 -15.45 42.61
C VAL A 194 16.54 -14.51 43.07
N CYS A 195 16.56 -13.28 42.60
CA CYS A 195 15.49 -12.30 42.78
C CYS A 195 14.94 -11.91 41.42
N PHE A 196 13.63 -12.07 41.24
CA PHE A 196 12.91 -11.65 40.03
C PHE A 196 12.28 -10.28 40.24
N ARG A 197 12.43 -9.41 39.24
CA ARG A 197 11.80 -8.09 39.22
C ARG A 197 11.09 -7.84 37.91
N VAL A 198 10.06 -7.02 37.99
CA VAL A 198 9.36 -6.49 36.83
C VAL A 198 9.53 -4.98 36.80
N ARG A 199 10.18 -4.46 35.76
CA ARG A 199 10.46 -3.03 35.59
C ARG A 199 9.58 -2.44 34.49
N GLU A 200 9.03 -1.25 34.67
CA GLU A 200 8.20 -0.59 33.66
C GLU A 200 9.03 -0.22 32.42
N LEU A 201 8.52 -0.53 31.23
CA LEU A 201 9.19 -0.33 29.95
C LEU A 201 8.50 0.75 29.13
N THR A 202 9.23 1.82 28.81
CA THR A 202 8.74 2.91 27.96
C THR A 202 9.44 2.87 26.60
N LEU A 203 8.66 2.76 25.51
CA LEU A 203 9.19 2.68 24.16
C LEU A 203 8.37 3.53 23.18
N ALA A 204 9.07 4.20 22.26
CA ALA A 204 8.46 4.83 21.10
C ALA A 204 8.18 3.78 20.01
N LEU A 205 6.93 3.29 19.94
CA LEU A 205 6.56 2.23 19.00
C LEU A 205 6.47 2.77 17.56
N PRO A 206 6.99 2.04 16.55
CA PRO A 206 6.88 2.45 15.15
C PRO A 206 5.42 2.55 14.70
N SER A 207 5.14 3.48 13.79
CA SER A 207 3.83 3.70 13.15
C SER A 207 3.97 3.69 11.62
N SER A 208 2.87 3.46 10.90
CA SER A 208 2.79 3.54 9.44
C SER A 208 1.69 4.53 9.04
N LYS A 209 1.86 5.19 7.90
CA LYS A 209 0.87 6.10 7.32
C LYS A 209 -0.20 5.36 6.55
N VAL A 210 0.17 4.24 5.92
CA VAL A 210 -0.69 3.45 5.04
C VAL A 210 -1.33 2.27 5.77
N VAL A 211 -0.59 1.64 6.69
CA VAL A 211 -1.03 0.40 7.34
C VAL A 211 -1.49 0.67 8.77
N PRO A 212 -2.77 0.45 9.11
CA PRO A 212 -3.23 0.54 10.48
C PRO A 212 -2.71 -0.65 11.30
N PHE A 213 -2.12 -0.36 12.46
CA PHE A 213 -1.65 -1.38 13.40
C PHE A 213 -2.67 -1.66 14.49
N ASP A 214 -2.89 -2.94 14.74
CA ASP A 214 -3.74 -3.47 15.82
C ASP A 214 -2.90 -4.29 16.83
N GLY A 215 -3.59 -5.07 17.68
CA GLY A 215 -2.95 -5.91 18.69
C GLY A 215 -2.00 -6.98 18.14
N ARG A 216 -2.22 -7.50 16.92
CA ARG A 216 -1.37 -8.56 16.34
C ARG A 216 0.02 -8.05 15.99
N HIS A 217 0.14 -6.75 15.72
CA HIS A 217 1.40 -6.09 15.40
C HIS A 217 2.22 -5.70 16.63
N LEU A 218 1.64 -5.74 17.85
CA LEU A 218 2.26 -5.19 19.05
C LEU A 218 3.62 -5.83 19.34
N ARG A 219 3.73 -7.16 19.25
CA ARG A 219 4.96 -7.91 19.52
C ARG A 219 6.12 -7.45 18.64
N SER A 220 5.90 -7.38 17.32
CA SER A 220 6.94 -6.95 16.37
C SER A 220 7.31 -5.46 16.54
N ARG A 221 6.33 -4.60 16.85
CA ARG A 221 6.56 -3.17 17.12
C ARG A 221 7.39 -2.93 18.38
N VAL A 222 7.09 -3.66 19.46
CA VAL A 222 7.84 -3.60 20.72
C VAL A 222 9.25 -4.12 20.52
N ALA A 223 9.42 -5.26 19.83
CA ALA A 223 10.74 -5.79 19.50
C ALA A 223 11.57 -4.77 18.71
N SER A 224 11.00 -4.23 17.63
CA SER A 224 11.65 -3.19 16.79
C SER A 224 12.08 -1.98 17.62
N ALA A 225 11.20 -1.44 18.46
CA ALA A 225 11.50 -0.29 19.30
C ALA A 225 12.56 -0.60 20.37
N TYR A 226 12.52 -1.79 20.99
CA TYR A 226 13.50 -2.22 21.99
C TYR A 226 14.90 -2.33 21.39
N PHE A 227 15.05 -2.99 20.24
CA PHE A 227 16.34 -3.10 19.57
C PHE A 227 16.87 -1.76 19.05
N ALA A 228 15.97 -0.84 18.66
CA ALA A 228 16.34 0.52 18.31
C ALA A 228 16.86 1.30 19.53
N ALA A 229 16.21 1.17 20.68
CA ALA A 229 16.64 1.78 21.93
C ALA A 229 17.99 1.22 22.42
N GLU A 230 18.18 -0.10 22.40
CA GLU A 230 19.45 -0.75 22.80
C GLU A 230 20.64 -0.26 21.95
N ARG A 231 20.42 0.03 20.66
CA ARG A 231 21.46 0.60 19.79
C ARG A 231 21.88 2.03 20.19
N ILE A 232 20.97 2.79 20.81
CA ILE A 232 21.24 4.16 21.23
C ILE A 232 22.03 4.20 22.54
N ALA A 233 21.89 3.18 23.40
CA ALA A 233 22.53 3.13 24.72
C ALA A 233 24.05 3.22 24.68
N VAL A 234 24.70 2.59 23.70
CA VAL A 234 26.14 2.74 23.45
C VAL A 234 26.32 3.30 22.04
N PRO A 235 26.35 4.63 21.87
CA PRO A 235 26.35 5.23 20.55
C PRO A 235 27.65 4.93 19.80
N ALA A 236 27.52 4.71 18.49
CA ALA A 236 28.65 4.53 17.59
C ALA A 236 29.52 5.79 17.54
N MET A 237 30.84 5.60 17.51
CA MET A 237 31.84 6.67 17.43
C MET A 237 32.39 6.84 16.00
N ILE A 238 31.78 6.18 15.02
CA ILE A 238 32.12 6.28 13.59
C ILE A 238 31.54 7.57 13.01
N SER A 239 32.10 8.69 13.45
CA SER A 239 31.89 10.03 12.91
C SER A 239 33.19 10.82 13.09
N ALA A 240 33.39 11.90 12.34
CA ALA A 240 34.60 12.72 12.50
C ALA A 240 34.79 13.20 13.95
N ALA A 241 33.70 13.61 14.61
CA ALA A 241 33.71 13.99 16.02
C ALA A 241 34.01 12.80 16.95
N GLY A 242 33.39 11.65 16.73
CA GLY A 242 33.60 10.44 17.52
C GLY A 242 35.02 9.88 17.41
N LEU A 243 35.60 9.91 16.20
CA LEU A 243 36.99 9.49 15.93
C LEU A 243 38.03 10.40 16.59
N ALA A 244 37.69 11.66 16.84
CA ALA A 244 38.56 12.61 17.55
C ALA A 244 38.51 12.49 19.07
N THR A 245 37.66 11.64 19.64
CA THR A 245 37.52 11.48 21.09
C THR A 245 38.67 10.64 21.68
N PRO A 246 39.04 10.83 22.96
CA PRO A 246 40.08 10.03 23.61
C PRO A 246 39.65 8.57 23.88
N VAL A 247 38.40 8.19 23.57
CA VAL A 247 37.88 6.83 23.81
C VAL A 247 38.70 5.76 23.10
N TRP A 248 39.27 6.07 21.92
CA TRP A 248 40.13 5.16 21.15
C TRP A 248 41.49 4.91 21.80
N CYS A 249 41.90 5.76 22.74
CA CYS A 249 43.10 5.60 23.54
C CYS A 249 42.83 4.94 24.90
N ALA A 250 41.56 4.74 25.26
CA ALA A 250 41.15 4.04 26.46
C ALA A 250 40.80 2.57 26.16
N GLY A 251 40.87 1.70 27.17
CA GLY A 251 40.30 0.34 27.07
C GLY A 251 38.77 0.36 27.07
N ALA A 252 38.15 -0.81 26.86
CA ALA A 252 36.70 -0.93 27.02
C ALA A 252 36.29 -0.59 28.46
N GLU A 253 35.20 0.18 28.60
CA GLU A 253 34.65 0.51 29.91
C GLU A 253 34.06 -0.74 30.58
N GLY A 254 34.22 -0.83 31.91
CA GLY A 254 33.60 -1.89 32.69
C GLY A 254 32.08 -1.70 32.72
N VAL A 255 31.33 -2.74 32.35
CA VAL A 255 29.87 -2.72 32.41
C VAL A 255 29.43 -3.09 33.83
N GLY A 256 28.72 -2.21 34.52
CA GLY A 256 28.10 -2.53 35.81
C GLY A 256 26.63 -2.93 35.66
N GLY A 257 25.98 -3.23 36.78
CA GLY A 257 24.59 -3.68 36.82
C GLY A 257 24.43 -5.11 37.34
N GLU A 258 23.38 -5.33 38.14
CA GLU A 258 23.13 -6.58 38.85
C GLU A 258 22.03 -7.44 38.21
N GLU A 259 21.39 -6.95 37.14
CA GLU A 259 20.20 -7.56 36.56
C GLU A 259 20.43 -8.10 35.15
N VAL A 260 19.82 -9.25 34.87
CA VAL A 260 19.78 -9.88 33.54
C VAL A 260 18.33 -9.87 33.04
N PRO A 261 18.03 -9.19 31.92
CA PRO A 261 16.70 -9.22 31.30
C PRO A 261 16.36 -10.59 30.71
N LEU A 262 15.12 -11.05 30.94
CA LEU A 262 14.63 -12.36 30.52
C LEU A 262 13.49 -12.32 29.51
N ALA A 263 12.54 -11.41 29.65
CA ALA A 263 11.36 -11.34 28.78
C ALA A 263 10.64 -9.98 28.86
N VAL A 264 9.81 -9.69 27.86
CA VAL A 264 8.89 -8.55 27.84
C VAL A 264 7.46 -9.02 28.08
N LEU A 265 6.73 -8.32 28.94
CA LEU A 265 5.34 -8.56 29.29
C LEU A 265 4.48 -7.36 28.86
N ASP A 266 3.25 -7.63 28.41
CA ASP A 266 2.20 -6.62 28.15
C ASP A 266 1.11 -6.77 29.20
N ARG A 267 0.66 -5.67 29.80
CA ARG A 267 -0.47 -5.69 30.75
C ARG A 267 -1.58 -4.78 30.25
N SER A 268 -2.73 -5.37 29.93
CA SER A 268 -3.92 -4.62 29.52
C SER A 268 -5.16 -5.10 30.27
N GLY A 269 -5.94 -4.17 30.83
CA GLY A 269 -7.22 -4.49 31.49
C GLY A 269 -7.13 -5.48 32.67
N GLY A 270 -5.98 -5.57 33.34
CA GLY A 270 -5.74 -6.53 34.42
C GLY A 270 -5.21 -7.90 33.97
N VAL A 271 -5.12 -8.16 32.66
CA VAL A 271 -4.53 -9.37 32.09
C VAL A 271 -3.09 -9.09 31.68
N THR A 272 -2.16 -9.90 32.17
CA THR A 272 -0.75 -9.83 31.74
C THR A 272 -0.42 -10.96 30.77
N ALA A 273 0.10 -10.61 29.60
CA ALA A 273 0.56 -11.54 28.58
C ALA A 273 2.09 -11.52 28.49
N LEU A 274 2.70 -12.70 28.32
CA LEU A 274 4.08 -12.80 27.87
C LEU A 274 4.11 -12.36 26.41
N LEU A 275 4.77 -11.24 26.13
CA LEU A 275 4.81 -10.69 24.78
C LEU A 275 5.89 -11.36 23.95
N ASP A 276 7.13 -11.41 24.47
CA ASP A 276 8.26 -12.03 23.78
C ASP A 276 9.46 -12.25 24.73
N GLY A 277 10.15 -13.40 24.61
CA GLY A 277 11.37 -13.67 25.38
C GLY A 277 12.63 -13.04 24.76
N TRP A 278 12.80 -13.18 23.45
CA TRP A 278 14.02 -12.80 22.72
C TRP A 278 14.22 -11.30 22.57
N THR A 279 13.17 -10.50 22.73
CA THR A 279 13.25 -9.04 22.66
C THR A 279 14.25 -8.50 23.68
N ALA A 280 14.17 -8.96 24.94
CA ALA A 280 15.06 -8.54 26.02
C ALA A 280 16.19 -9.55 26.33
N ARG A 281 15.93 -10.85 26.23
CA ARG A 281 16.92 -11.90 26.55
C ARG A 281 18.16 -11.81 25.67
N ARG A 282 19.34 -11.90 26.29
CA ARG A 282 20.62 -12.06 25.59
C ARG A 282 21.26 -13.35 26.05
N GLU A 283 21.54 -14.24 25.12
CA GLU A 283 22.39 -15.39 25.40
C GLU A 283 23.84 -14.94 25.50
N LEU A 284 24.57 -15.60 26.40
CA LEU A 284 25.96 -15.31 26.60
C LEU A 284 26.78 -15.84 25.41
N HIS A 285 27.22 -14.92 24.54
CA HIS A 285 27.98 -15.27 23.34
C HIS A 285 29.31 -14.52 23.20
N GLU A 286 29.42 -13.32 23.77
CA GLU A 286 30.58 -12.46 23.63
C GLU A 286 30.99 -11.85 24.98
N THR A 287 32.29 -11.61 25.16
CA THR A 287 32.82 -10.92 26.33
C THR A 287 32.40 -9.44 26.34
N SER A 288 32.25 -8.84 27.52
CA SER A 288 31.87 -7.42 27.67
C SER A 288 32.72 -6.44 26.84
N PRO A 289 34.07 -6.57 26.77
CA PRO A 289 34.89 -5.69 25.92
C PRO A 289 34.58 -5.79 24.43
N ARG A 290 34.31 -7.00 23.93
CA ARG A 290 33.96 -7.23 22.51
C ARG A 290 32.62 -6.59 22.18
N ARG A 291 31.61 -6.76 23.06
CA ARG A 291 30.30 -6.12 22.93
C ARG A 291 30.39 -4.59 22.96
N TYR A 292 31.20 -4.03 23.88
CA TYR A 292 31.46 -2.58 23.96
C TYR A 292 32.03 -2.04 22.64
N TRP A 293 33.10 -2.64 22.14
CA TRP A 293 33.77 -2.17 20.92
C TRP A 293 32.94 -2.38 19.66
N ALA A 294 32.14 -3.46 19.59
CA ALA A 294 31.21 -3.66 18.48
C ALA A 294 30.30 -2.44 18.31
N TRP A 295 29.61 -2.01 19.37
CA TRP A 295 28.75 -0.83 19.32
C TRP A 295 29.50 0.45 18.92
N ARG A 296 30.66 0.72 19.54
CA ARG A 296 31.49 1.90 19.22
C ARG A 296 31.92 1.93 17.76
N MET A 297 32.14 0.78 17.14
CA MET A 297 32.55 0.64 15.73
C MET A 297 31.36 0.50 14.76
N ALA A 298 30.16 0.93 15.16
CA ALA A 298 28.93 0.79 14.36
C ALA A 298 28.61 -0.66 13.95
N SER A 299 29.15 -1.63 14.68
CA SER A 299 28.88 -3.05 14.51
C SER A 299 27.81 -3.49 15.53
N ARG A 300 26.86 -4.32 15.11
CA ARG A 300 25.91 -4.93 16.04
C ARG A 300 26.58 -6.10 16.79
N PRO A 301 26.52 -6.19 18.13
CA PRO A 301 26.96 -7.38 18.87
C PRO A 301 26.25 -8.66 18.41
N TRP A 302 26.92 -9.81 18.53
CA TRP A 302 26.37 -11.05 17.99
C TRP A 302 25.13 -11.52 18.76
N ASP A 303 25.14 -11.43 20.08
CA ASP A 303 24.03 -11.81 20.95
C ASP A 303 22.75 -10.99 20.66
N VAL A 304 22.90 -9.69 20.34
CA VAL A 304 21.80 -8.83 19.91
C VAL A 304 21.28 -9.26 18.54
N PHE A 305 22.17 -9.53 17.58
CA PHE A 305 21.76 -9.98 16.25
C PHE A 305 21.04 -11.33 16.29
N LEU A 306 21.59 -12.29 17.03
CA LEU A 306 20.98 -13.61 17.20
C LEU A 306 19.61 -13.50 17.88
N ALA A 307 19.48 -12.65 18.90
CA ALA A 307 18.19 -12.36 19.53
C ALA A 307 17.15 -11.82 18.52
N GLN A 308 17.55 -10.97 17.55
CA GLN A 308 16.63 -10.51 16.49
C GLN A 308 16.18 -11.65 15.58
N VAL A 309 17.09 -12.55 15.21
CA VAL A 309 16.78 -13.71 14.36
C VAL A 309 15.84 -14.67 15.10
N LEU A 310 16.14 -14.98 16.37
CA LEU A 310 15.34 -15.89 17.19
C LEU A 310 13.97 -15.30 17.56
N GLN A 311 13.90 -13.99 17.84
CA GLN A 311 12.63 -13.28 18.01
C GLN A 311 11.73 -13.46 16.78
N PHE A 312 12.30 -13.27 15.58
CA PHE A 312 11.58 -13.45 14.33
C PHE A 312 11.13 -14.90 14.09
N GLN A 313 12.02 -15.88 14.28
CA GLN A 313 11.69 -17.30 14.09
C GLN A 313 10.62 -17.78 15.08
N CYS A 314 10.70 -17.37 16.34
CA CYS A 314 9.67 -17.69 17.33
C CYS A 314 8.33 -17.06 16.98
N GLN A 315 8.32 -15.79 16.54
CA GLN A 315 7.07 -15.15 16.11
C GLN A 315 6.48 -15.86 14.88
N LEU A 316 7.30 -16.21 13.89
CA LEU A 316 6.86 -16.94 12.69
C LEU A 316 6.25 -18.31 13.04
N LEU A 317 6.85 -19.02 14.00
CA LEU A 317 6.35 -20.30 14.50
C LEU A 317 4.96 -20.15 15.12
N ASP A 318 4.77 -19.18 16.01
CA ASP A 318 3.51 -18.96 16.73
C ASP A 318 2.35 -18.63 15.78
N LEU A 319 2.65 -17.94 14.67
CA LEU A 319 1.66 -17.55 13.66
C LEU A 319 1.26 -18.71 12.74
N SER A 320 2.04 -19.80 12.73
CA SER A 320 1.82 -20.98 11.89
C SER A 320 1.04 -22.12 12.59
N ALA A 321 0.82 -22.02 13.91
CA ALA A 321 0.05 -22.99 14.68
C ALA A 321 -1.46 -22.60 14.68
N PRO A 322 -2.39 -23.54 14.40
CA PRO A 322 -3.82 -23.24 14.47
C PRO A 322 -4.27 -23.10 15.92
N GLY A 323 -4.33 -21.86 16.42
CA GLY A 323 -4.85 -21.49 17.73
C GLY A 323 -5.23 -20.01 17.79
N ASP A 324 -6.43 -19.76 18.32
CA ASP A 324 -7.14 -18.49 18.55
C ASP A 324 -6.30 -17.17 18.51
N PRO A 325 -6.60 -16.20 17.62
CA PRO A 325 -5.85 -14.94 17.49
C PRO A 325 -6.08 -13.92 18.64
N GLY A 326 -6.30 -14.37 19.87
CA GLY A 326 -6.64 -13.50 21.01
C GLY A 326 -6.44 -14.07 22.42
N GLY A 327 -5.76 -15.21 22.60
CA GLY A 327 -5.52 -15.85 23.91
C GLY A 327 -4.13 -16.52 23.97
N PRO A 328 -3.69 -17.00 25.15
CA PRO A 328 -2.29 -16.99 25.61
C PRO A 328 -1.29 -17.60 24.62
N GLY A 329 -0.25 -16.84 24.24
CA GLY A 329 0.95 -17.42 23.63
C GLY A 329 1.92 -17.96 24.68
N PRO A 330 2.99 -18.68 24.28
CA PRO A 330 3.05 -19.71 23.25
C PRO A 330 3.64 -21.01 23.83
N CYS A 331 3.30 -22.16 23.24
CA CYS A 331 3.69 -23.52 23.68
C CYS A 331 3.00 -24.11 24.94
N GLY A 332 2.04 -23.43 25.59
CA GLY A 332 1.41 -23.95 26.82
C GLY A 332 0.63 -25.24 26.61
N THR A 333 -0.28 -25.26 25.63
CA THR A 333 -1.12 -26.43 25.33
C THR A 333 -0.33 -27.59 24.74
N GLU A 334 0.68 -27.31 23.91
CA GLU A 334 1.53 -28.34 23.32
C GLU A 334 2.60 -28.85 24.27
N ARG A 335 3.13 -28.04 25.20
CA ARG A 335 4.07 -28.50 26.25
C ARG A 335 3.37 -29.15 27.44
N ASP A 336 2.14 -28.76 27.79
CA ASP A 336 1.35 -29.53 28.76
C ASP A 336 0.96 -30.90 28.18
N ALA A 337 0.66 -30.96 26.88
CA ALA A 337 0.55 -32.22 26.15
C ALA A 337 1.90 -32.96 26.05
N LEU A 338 3.03 -32.25 25.94
CA LEU A 338 4.38 -32.84 25.91
C LEU A 338 4.86 -33.33 27.28
N ALA A 339 4.48 -32.67 28.38
CA ALA A 339 4.83 -33.02 29.76
C ALA A 339 3.95 -34.19 30.23
N ALA A 340 2.65 -34.15 29.93
CA ALA A 340 1.75 -35.30 30.11
C ALA A 340 2.16 -36.48 29.22
N ALA A 341 2.65 -36.22 28.00
CA ALA A 341 3.20 -37.27 27.13
C ALA A 341 4.61 -37.70 27.55
N ALA A 342 5.46 -36.86 28.14
CA ALA A 342 6.81 -37.21 28.59
C ALA A 342 6.79 -38.04 29.89
N GLU A 343 5.78 -37.85 30.75
CA GLU A 343 5.52 -38.72 31.90
C GLU A 343 5.07 -40.13 31.44
N VAL A 344 4.37 -40.21 30.30
CA VAL A 344 3.95 -41.47 29.65
C VAL A 344 5.04 -42.06 28.74
N LEU A 345 5.88 -41.23 28.11
CA LEU A 345 6.95 -41.60 27.15
C LEU A 345 8.33 -41.74 27.80
N GLY A 346 8.50 -41.37 29.07
CA GLY A 346 9.64 -41.79 29.88
C GLY A 346 9.77 -43.33 29.97
N GLY A 347 8.73 -44.06 29.57
CA GLY A 347 8.75 -45.51 29.38
C GLY A 347 9.19 -46.00 27.98
N LEU A 348 9.19 -45.18 26.93
CA LEU A 348 9.48 -45.61 25.56
C LEU A 348 10.18 -44.52 24.75
N ALA A 349 11.51 -44.64 24.67
CA ALA A 349 12.38 -43.79 23.88
C ALA A 349 12.14 -43.95 22.37
N GLY A 350 12.15 -42.82 21.67
CA GLY A 350 12.32 -42.72 20.21
C GLY A 350 11.10 -42.18 19.49
N ASP A 351 11.05 -40.87 19.25
CA ASP A 351 10.87 -40.29 17.90
C ASP A 351 10.56 -38.78 17.97
N ALA A 352 11.60 -37.97 18.18
CA ALA A 352 11.53 -36.51 18.04
C ALA A 352 11.55 -36.06 16.56
N ALA A 353 12.03 -36.90 15.65
CA ALA A 353 12.13 -36.61 14.21
C ALA A 353 10.77 -36.67 13.51
N GLY A 354 9.91 -37.65 13.86
CA GLY A 354 8.56 -37.77 13.31
C GLY A 354 7.64 -36.59 13.65
N ARG A 355 7.92 -35.86 14.74
CA ARG A 355 7.11 -34.70 15.16
C ARG A 355 7.50 -33.41 14.43
N ILE A 356 8.78 -33.24 14.11
CA ILE A 356 9.26 -32.17 13.21
C ILE A 356 8.62 -32.38 11.83
N GLU A 357 8.55 -33.62 11.36
CA GLU A 357 7.94 -33.94 10.06
C GLU A 357 6.41 -33.73 10.03
N ALA A 358 5.72 -33.95 11.15
CA ALA A 358 4.29 -33.66 11.28
C ALA A 358 3.99 -32.15 11.31
N VAL A 359 4.86 -31.33 11.91
CA VAL A 359 4.75 -29.87 11.87
C VAL A 359 5.12 -29.35 10.48
N ARG A 360 6.15 -29.92 9.84
CA ARG A 360 6.55 -29.65 8.45
C ARG A 360 5.42 -29.95 7.46
N ALA A 361 4.76 -31.09 7.58
CA ALA A 361 3.59 -31.44 6.77
C ALA A 361 2.42 -30.49 7.00
N LYS A 362 2.29 -29.92 8.20
CA LYS A 362 1.23 -28.94 8.53
C LYS A 362 1.55 -27.53 8.07
N ILE A 363 2.82 -27.10 8.09
CA ILE A 363 3.28 -25.82 7.52
C ILE A 363 3.19 -25.90 6.00
N ALA A 364 3.63 -27.00 5.38
CA ALA A 364 3.39 -27.28 3.97
C ALA A 364 1.89 -27.27 3.68
N ALA A 365 1.06 -27.89 4.52
CA ALA A 365 -0.39 -27.84 4.37
C ALA A 365 -1.01 -26.46 4.65
N ALA A 366 -0.42 -25.57 5.46
CA ALA A 366 -0.89 -24.20 5.70
C ALA A 366 -0.47 -23.26 4.56
N LEU A 367 0.71 -23.50 3.99
CA LEU A 367 1.21 -22.88 2.76
C LEU A 367 0.42 -23.38 1.53
N ASP A 368 0.02 -24.66 1.50
CA ASP A 368 -0.83 -25.29 0.46
C ASP A 368 -2.33 -25.03 0.66
N LYS A 369 -2.76 -24.68 1.88
CA LYS A 369 -4.12 -24.18 2.18
C LYS A 369 -4.24 -22.67 2.08
N GLY A 370 -3.16 -21.99 1.66
CA GLY A 370 -3.04 -20.54 1.51
C GLY A 370 -3.92 -19.80 2.48
N ALA A 371 -3.44 -19.58 3.71
CA ALA A 371 -4.11 -18.70 4.67
C ALA A 371 -4.64 -17.48 3.91
N ALA A 372 -5.96 -17.46 3.71
CA ALA A 372 -6.61 -16.43 2.91
C ALA A 372 -6.25 -15.09 3.55
N PRO A 373 -5.68 -14.13 2.81
CA PRO A 373 -5.44 -12.80 3.39
C PRO A 373 -6.81 -12.25 3.81
N ALA A 374 -7.02 -12.14 5.11
CA ALA A 374 -8.09 -11.32 5.64
C ALA A 374 -7.72 -9.88 5.31
N ALA A 375 -8.44 -9.24 4.37
CA ALA A 375 -8.35 -7.81 4.03
C ALA A 375 -6.91 -7.24 4.08
N GLY A 376 -5.97 -7.95 3.44
CA GLY A 376 -4.55 -7.80 3.70
C GLY A 376 -3.87 -6.68 2.91
N THR A 377 -2.78 -6.17 3.47
CA THR A 377 -1.87 -5.15 2.90
C THR A 377 -1.11 -5.59 1.62
N GLY A 378 -1.40 -6.79 1.12
CA GLY A 378 -0.64 -7.46 0.06
C GLY A 378 0.60 -8.21 0.55
N SER A 379 0.87 -8.21 1.87
CA SER A 379 2.02 -8.87 2.52
C SER A 379 1.54 -9.82 3.61
N LEU A 380 1.72 -11.13 3.45
CA LEU A 380 1.32 -12.10 4.48
C LEU A 380 2.08 -11.91 5.79
N LEU A 381 3.38 -11.56 5.75
CA LEU A 381 4.15 -11.32 6.96
C LEU A 381 3.59 -10.15 7.75
N LEU A 382 3.20 -9.07 7.06
CA LEU A 382 2.57 -7.92 7.69
C LEU A 382 1.18 -8.27 8.24
N ASP A 383 0.38 -9.02 7.49
CA ASP A 383 -0.91 -9.50 7.94
C ASP A 383 -0.80 -10.48 9.13
N TRP A 384 0.33 -11.18 9.26
CA TRP A 384 0.65 -11.99 10.44
C TRP A 384 1.23 -11.16 11.61
N GLY A 385 1.29 -9.84 11.52
CA GLY A 385 1.72 -8.96 12.61
C GLY A 385 3.22 -8.70 12.67
N LEU A 386 3.98 -9.03 11.62
CA LEU A 386 5.40 -8.66 11.50
C LEU A 386 5.50 -7.29 10.82
N VAL A 387 6.01 -6.29 11.54
CA VAL A 387 6.19 -4.93 11.00
C VAL A 387 7.61 -4.72 10.48
N GLN A 388 8.59 -5.30 11.17
CA GLN A 388 10.00 -5.28 10.76
C GLN A 388 10.67 -6.63 10.97
N LEU A 389 11.46 -7.04 9.99
CA LEU A 389 12.25 -8.26 10.00
C LEU A 389 13.68 -7.98 10.50
N PRO A 390 14.41 -8.98 11.02
CA PRO A 390 15.86 -8.90 11.20
C PRO A 390 16.54 -8.59 9.86
N SER A 391 17.81 -8.18 9.89
CA SER A 391 18.58 -7.96 8.66
C SER A 391 18.81 -9.23 7.83
N ALA A 392 18.62 -10.41 8.43
CA ALA A 392 18.62 -11.69 7.77
C ALA A 392 17.80 -12.71 8.55
N GLY A 393 17.31 -13.75 7.87
CA GLY A 393 16.55 -14.82 8.49
C GLY A 393 16.16 -15.92 7.50
N TYR A 394 15.43 -16.90 8.00
CA TYR A 394 14.97 -18.06 7.24
C TYR A 394 13.45 -17.99 7.06
N LEU A 395 12.97 -18.37 5.88
CA LEU A 395 11.54 -18.46 5.58
C LEU A 395 11.21 -19.85 5.03
N PRO A 396 10.11 -20.48 5.47
CA PRO A 396 9.64 -21.72 4.90
C PRO A 396 9.04 -21.49 3.50
N VAL A 397 9.28 -22.42 2.57
CA VAL A 397 8.69 -22.42 1.23
C VAL A 397 8.25 -23.82 0.81
N SER A 398 7.24 -23.93 -0.04
CA SER A 398 6.85 -25.20 -0.66
C SER A 398 7.67 -25.45 -1.92
N MET A 399 8.29 -26.63 -2.02
CA MET A 399 9.01 -27.07 -3.22
C MET A 399 8.07 -27.32 -4.42
N ALA A 400 6.76 -27.47 -4.18
CA ALA A 400 5.77 -27.73 -5.22
C ALA A 400 5.36 -26.48 -6.02
N ARG A 401 5.77 -25.29 -5.59
CA ARG A 401 5.37 -24.01 -6.19
C ARG A 401 6.59 -23.15 -6.52
N PRO A 402 6.46 -22.23 -7.48
CA PRO A 402 7.48 -21.20 -7.72
C PRO A 402 7.87 -20.48 -6.43
N VAL A 403 9.17 -20.34 -6.18
CA VAL A 403 9.66 -19.67 -4.96
C VAL A 403 9.33 -18.19 -4.99
N GLU A 404 9.42 -17.58 -6.17
CA GLU A 404 9.22 -16.15 -6.33
C GLU A 404 7.81 -15.73 -5.97
N ASP A 405 6.80 -16.48 -6.42
CA ASP A 405 5.40 -16.18 -6.13
C ASP A 405 5.11 -16.31 -4.63
N GLN A 406 5.67 -17.33 -3.98
CA GLN A 406 5.52 -17.56 -2.55
C GLN A 406 6.16 -16.44 -1.73
N VAL A 407 7.41 -16.10 -2.02
CA VAL A 407 8.16 -15.10 -1.25
C VAL A 407 7.65 -13.69 -1.53
N ARG A 408 7.21 -13.38 -2.76
CA ARG A 408 6.53 -12.10 -3.07
C ARG A 408 5.22 -11.97 -2.30
N ALA A 409 4.44 -13.03 -2.15
CA ALA A 409 3.24 -13.02 -1.32
C ALA A 409 3.57 -12.83 0.18
N LEU A 410 4.68 -13.40 0.66
CA LEU A 410 5.13 -13.22 2.05
C LEU A 410 5.50 -11.77 2.36
N PHE A 411 6.36 -11.17 1.55
CA PHE A 411 6.87 -9.82 1.82
C PHE A 411 5.92 -8.70 1.35
N GLY A 412 5.17 -8.94 0.27
CA GLY A 412 4.31 -7.95 -0.38
C GLY A 412 5.07 -6.87 -1.16
N PRO A 413 4.35 -5.84 -1.65
CA PRO A 413 4.90 -4.85 -2.58
C PRO A 413 5.79 -3.78 -1.92
N GLY A 414 5.88 -3.76 -0.58
CA GLY A 414 6.65 -2.77 0.18
C GLY A 414 8.18 -2.98 0.15
N VAL A 415 8.67 -4.00 -0.55
CA VAL A 415 10.09 -4.34 -0.64
C VAL A 415 10.49 -4.74 -2.07
N ASP A 416 11.76 -4.52 -2.42
CA ASP A 416 12.36 -4.98 -3.67
C ASP A 416 13.07 -6.32 -3.47
N LEU A 417 12.55 -7.39 -4.08
CA LEU A 417 13.07 -8.76 -3.97
C LEU A 417 13.91 -9.16 -5.18
N ARG A 418 15.15 -9.61 -4.90
CA ARG A 418 16.02 -10.29 -5.87
C ARG A 418 16.23 -11.75 -5.45
N PHE A 419 16.06 -12.68 -6.38
CA PHE A 419 16.24 -14.10 -6.14
C PHE A 419 17.60 -14.58 -6.65
N CYS A 420 18.34 -15.26 -5.79
CA CYS A 420 19.68 -15.77 -6.06
C CYS A 420 19.70 -17.27 -5.72
N VAL A 421 20.39 -18.06 -6.54
CA VAL A 421 20.76 -19.43 -6.15
C VAL A 421 22.09 -19.38 -5.43
N ALA A 422 22.18 -20.07 -4.30
CA ALA A 422 23.41 -20.21 -3.55
C ALA A 422 23.59 -21.64 -3.09
N ARG A 423 24.84 -22.06 -2.87
CA ARG A 423 25.09 -23.31 -2.18
C ARG A 423 24.77 -23.14 -0.68
N PRO A 424 24.23 -24.17 0.00
CA PRO A 424 23.90 -24.11 1.42
C PRO A 424 25.08 -23.70 2.32
N ASP A 425 26.32 -24.07 1.95
CA ASP A 425 27.53 -23.75 2.71
C ASP A 425 27.88 -22.26 2.73
N CYS A 426 27.36 -21.46 1.79
CA CYS A 426 27.55 -20.01 1.78
C CYS A 426 26.61 -19.26 2.73
N VAL A 427 25.49 -19.88 3.14
CA VAL A 427 24.45 -19.23 3.95
C VAL A 427 24.96 -18.79 5.33
N PRO A 428 25.75 -19.58 6.08
CA PRO A 428 26.30 -19.16 7.37
C PRO A 428 27.18 -17.90 7.28
N GLU A 429 28.00 -17.78 6.24
CA GLU A 429 28.84 -16.59 6.04
C GLU A 429 27.98 -15.36 5.72
N LEU A 430 26.96 -15.52 4.88
CA LEU A 430 26.02 -14.43 4.56
C LEU A 430 25.20 -14.00 5.78
N LEU A 431 24.82 -14.93 6.66
CA LEU A 431 24.20 -14.62 7.95
C LEU A 431 25.13 -13.77 8.82
N GLN A 432 26.41 -14.14 8.92
CA GLN A 432 27.40 -13.36 9.66
C GLN A 432 27.60 -11.96 9.06
N GLN A 433 27.67 -11.87 7.73
CA GLN A 433 27.77 -10.59 7.03
C GLN A 433 26.53 -9.70 7.28
N ALA A 434 25.34 -10.28 7.36
CA ALA A 434 24.10 -9.54 7.61
C ALA A 434 24.00 -8.97 9.02
N GLN A 435 24.82 -9.43 9.97
CA GLN A 435 24.82 -9.00 11.38
C GLN A 435 24.78 -7.48 11.55
N HIS A 436 25.56 -6.76 10.74
CA HIS A 436 25.75 -5.32 10.88
C HIS A 436 24.75 -4.48 10.07
N LEU A 437 23.88 -5.11 9.27
CA LEU A 437 22.88 -4.41 8.47
C LEU A 437 21.66 -4.04 9.31
N ASP A 438 20.95 -2.99 8.92
CA ASP A 438 19.73 -2.55 9.57
C ASP A 438 18.56 -3.54 9.34
N ARG A 439 17.63 -3.58 10.30
CA ARG A 439 16.38 -4.34 10.18
C ARG A 439 15.60 -3.93 8.93
N ILE A 440 14.86 -4.85 8.34
CA ILE A 440 14.08 -4.62 7.11
C ILE A 440 12.67 -4.18 7.49
N SER A 441 12.25 -3.00 7.06
CA SER A 441 10.89 -2.49 7.27
C SER A 441 9.93 -2.95 6.18
N LEU A 442 8.79 -3.54 6.57
CA LEU A 442 7.75 -3.94 5.61
C LEU A 442 6.79 -2.81 5.26
N THR A 443 6.72 -1.74 6.08
CA THR A 443 5.81 -0.62 5.86
C THR A 443 6.46 0.58 5.21
N GLN A 444 7.79 0.73 5.29
CA GLN A 444 8.49 1.92 4.79
C GLN A 444 8.30 2.14 3.28
N GLY A 445 8.37 1.07 2.48
CA GLY A 445 8.12 1.14 1.04
C GLY A 445 6.64 1.29 0.68
N LEU A 446 5.73 0.91 1.57
CA LEU A 446 4.29 1.16 1.42
C LEU A 446 3.97 2.63 1.72
N ASP A 447 4.58 3.21 2.75
CA ASP A 447 4.43 4.61 3.14
C ASP A 447 5.08 5.57 2.13
N ASP A 448 6.21 5.17 1.54
CA ASP A 448 6.92 5.90 0.49
C ASP A 448 7.50 4.94 -0.56
N PRO A 449 6.87 4.81 -1.75
CA PRO A 449 7.34 3.92 -2.81
C PRO A 449 8.77 4.18 -3.31
N LYS A 450 9.35 5.35 -3.01
CA LYS A 450 10.76 5.65 -3.35
C LYS A 450 11.75 5.05 -2.35
N ARG A 451 11.26 4.53 -1.23
CA ARG A 451 12.07 3.99 -0.12
C ARG A 451 11.85 2.49 0.08
N LEU A 452 11.64 1.75 -1.00
CA LEU A 452 11.57 0.29 -1.00
C LEU A 452 12.86 -0.30 -0.40
N GLU A 453 12.68 -1.16 0.60
CA GLU A 453 13.79 -1.89 1.19
C GLU A 453 14.25 -3.00 0.24
N LYS A 454 15.55 -3.04 -0.05
CA LYS A 454 16.14 -4.02 -0.98
C LYS A 454 16.51 -5.30 -0.25
N VAL A 455 16.00 -6.44 -0.72
CA VAL A 455 16.16 -7.74 -0.09
C VAL A 455 16.64 -8.76 -1.13
N ASP A 456 17.62 -9.56 -0.74
CA ASP A 456 18.07 -10.72 -1.49
C ASP A 456 17.47 -11.99 -0.86
N VAL A 457 16.94 -12.86 -1.71
CA VAL A 457 16.36 -14.16 -1.35
C VAL A 457 17.25 -15.23 -1.96
N LEU A 458 17.96 -15.95 -1.11
CA LEU A 458 18.89 -17.01 -1.47
C LEU A 458 18.16 -18.35 -1.36
N VAL A 459 18.11 -19.06 -2.49
CA VAL A 459 17.50 -20.38 -2.64
C VAL A 459 18.62 -21.43 -2.61
N PRO A 460 18.79 -22.15 -1.49
CA PRO A 460 19.82 -23.18 -1.35
C PRO A 460 19.65 -24.26 -2.40
N ASP A 461 20.73 -24.56 -3.14
CA ASP A 461 20.74 -25.56 -4.22
C ASP A 461 19.61 -25.38 -5.25
N GLY A 462 19.09 -24.15 -5.40
CA GLY A 462 18.01 -23.84 -6.31
C GLY A 462 18.39 -24.10 -7.77
N VAL A 463 17.41 -24.44 -8.60
CA VAL A 463 17.63 -24.65 -10.04
C VAL A 463 17.07 -23.46 -10.79
N ILE A 464 17.93 -22.80 -11.59
CA ILE A 464 17.52 -21.77 -12.52
C ILE A 464 17.00 -22.46 -13.78
N GLY A 465 15.67 -22.53 -13.91
CA GLY A 465 14.99 -23.00 -15.10
C GLY A 465 14.54 -21.84 -15.99
N LEU A 466 14.33 -22.10 -17.27
CA LEU A 466 13.55 -21.19 -18.11
C LEU A 466 12.08 -21.34 -17.71
N ARG A 467 11.41 -20.23 -17.41
CA ARG A 467 9.98 -20.23 -17.12
C ARG A 467 9.23 -20.90 -18.29
N GLN A 468 8.44 -21.94 -17.99
CA GLN A 468 7.57 -22.55 -19.01
C GLN A 468 6.61 -21.48 -19.54
N PRO A 469 6.43 -21.37 -20.86
CA PRO A 469 5.53 -20.38 -21.45
C PRO A 469 4.11 -20.66 -20.96
N SER A 470 3.58 -19.77 -20.13
CA SER A 470 2.14 -19.72 -19.90
C SER A 470 1.51 -19.18 -21.16
N THR A 471 0.54 -19.87 -21.74
CA THR A 471 -0.25 -19.31 -22.84
C THR A 471 -1.05 -18.13 -22.30
N VAL A 472 -0.74 -16.94 -22.81
CA VAL A 472 -1.42 -15.70 -22.46
C VAL A 472 -2.36 -15.33 -23.58
N GLY A 473 -3.67 -15.43 -23.34
CA GLY A 473 -4.69 -14.88 -24.23
C GLY A 473 -4.98 -13.43 -23.84
N THR A 474 -4.95 -12.52 -24.80
CA THR A 474 -5.46 -11.15 -24.62
C THR A 474 -6.72 -10.98 -25.45
N TYR A 475 -7.74 -10.38 -24.85
CA TYR A 475 -9.06 -10.26 -25.45
C TYR A 475 -9.55 -8.83 -25.42
N SER A 476 -10.23 -8.42 -26.48
CA SER A 476 -11.02 -7.19 -26.56
C SER A 476 -12.48 -7.55 -26.86
N GLY A 477 -13.44 -6.74 -26.43
CA GLY A 477 -14.83 -7.03 -26.76
C GLY A 477 -15.85 -6.18 -26.02
N THR A 478 -17.03 -6.77 -25.82
CA THR A 478 -18.21 -6.11 -25.25
C THR A 478 -18.82 -6.92 -24.13
N ALA A 479 -19.29 -6.25 -23.08
CA ALA A 479 -20.19 -6.83 -22.09
C ALA A 479 -21.48 -6.01 -22.08
N ARG A 480 -22.62 -6.67 -21.93
CA ARG A 480 -23.93 -6.04 -21.80
C ARG A 480 -24.54 -6.43 -20.48
N ILE A 481 -25.04 -5.45 -19.72
CA ILE A 481 -25.76 -5.67 -18.48
C ILE A 481 -27.23 -5.30 -18.71
N PHE A 482 -28.14 -6.22 -18.36
CA PHE A 482 -29.58 -6.06 -18.54
C PHE A 482 -30.23 -5.63 -17.22
N PRO A 483 -30.76 -4.39 -17.12
CA PRO A 483 -31.42 -3.92 -15.91
C PRO A 483 -32.73 -4.68 -15.63
N ALA A 484 -33.09 -4.73 -14.34
CA ALA A 484 -34.26 -5.47 -13.88
C ALA A 484 -35.60 -4.72 -14.04
N THR A 485 -35.59 -3.43 -14.37
CA THR A 485 -36.80 -2.58 -14.40
C THR A 485 -37.21 -2.22 -15.83
N ARG A 486 -38.52 -2.23 -16.12
CA ARG A 486 -39.06 -1.63 -17.35
C ARG A 486 -39.00 -0.10 -17.23
N SER A 487 -38.82 0.58 -18.36
CA SER A 487 -39.23 1.98 -18.46
C SER A 487 -40.71 2.08 -18.04
N PRO A 488 -41.13 3.11 -17.28
CA PRO A 488 -42.53 3.30 -16.86
C PRO A 488 -43.52 3.31 -18.03
N ASN A 489 -43.04 3.51 -19.27
CA ASN A 489 -43.85 3.56 -20.49
C ASN A 489 -43.93 2.21 -21.26
N GLY A 490 -43.35 1.12 -20.73
CA GLY A 490 -43.40 -0.20 -21.39
C GLY A 490 -42.40 -0.39 -22.54
N GLU A 491 -41.49 0.56 -22.75
CA GLU A 491 -40.40 0.43 -23.73
C GLU A 491 -39.34 -0.58 -23.27
N PRO A 492 -38.67 -1.28 -24.21
CA PRO A 492 -37.59 -2.21 -23.88
C PRO A 492 -36.52 -1.50 -23.06
N ALA A 493 -36.12 -2.10 -21.94
CA ALA A 493 -35.09 -1.52 -21.08
C ALA A 493 -33.74 -1.52 -21.84
N SER A 494 -33.12 -0.35 -21.97
CA SER A 494 -31.82 -0.22 -22.63
C SER A 494 -30.76 -1.01 -21.86
N ALA A 495 -30.02 -1.87 -22.56
CA ALA A 495 -28.86 -2.56 -21.97
C ALA A 495 -27.71 -1.58 -21.80
N ILE A 496 -26.95 -1.70 -20.71
CA ILE A 496 -25.69 -0.98 -20.56
C ILE A 496 -24.63 -1.76 -21.31
N SER A 497 -23.99 -1.13 -22.29
CA SER A 497 -22.91 -1.73 -23.06
C SER A 497 -21.56 -1.22 -22.57
N LEU A 498 -20.67 -2.14 -22.21
CA LEU A 498 -19.33 -1.88 -21.72
C LEU A 498 -18.32 -2.39 -22.75
N SER A 499 -17.30 -1.60 -23.06
CA SER A 499 -16.09 -2.10 -23.71
C SER A 499 -15.26 -2.88 -22.70
N VAL A 500 -14.80 -4.06 -23.07
CA VAL A 500 -14.08 -4.99 -22.19
C VAL A 500 -12.70 -5.25 -22.77
N VAL A 501 -11.71 -5.32 -21.89
CA VAL A 501 -10.43 -5.97 -22.16
C VAL A 501 -10.17 -7.01 -21.11
N ALA A 502 -9.69 -8.17 -21.54
CA ALA A 502 -9.41 -9.27 -20.64
C ALA A 502 -8.06 -9.90 -20.94
N ARG A 503 -7.53 -10.58 -19.94
CA ARG A 503 -6.34 -11.40 -20.02
C ARG A 503 -6.62 -12.74 -19.36
N GLU A 504 -6.32 -13.79 -20.09
CA GLU A 504 -6.29 -15.16 -19.57
C GLU A 504 -4.84 -15.62 -19.49
N ARG A 505 -4.47 -16.29 -18.40
CA ARG A 505 -3.22 -17.05 -18.29
C ARG A 505 -3.56 -18.49 -17.93
N THR A 506 -3.13 -19.41 -18.77
CA THR A 506 -3.27 -20.85 -18.54
C THR A 506 -1.88 -21.46 -18.30
N GLY A 507 -1.75 -22.24 -17.22
CA GLY A 507 -0.51 -22.88 -16.79
C GLY A 507 -0.78 -24.07 -15.88
N ALA A 508 -0.10 -24.15 -14.73
CA ALA A 508 -0.47 -25.10 -13.68
C ALA A 508 -1.91 -24.85 -13.17
N GLY A 509 -2.22 -23.56 -12.96
CA GLY A 509 -3.54 -23.04 -12.66
C GLY A 509 -4.20 -22.30 -13.82
N TRP A 510 -5.30 -21.63 -13.51
CA TRP A 510 -6.03 -20.75 -14.43
C TRP A 510 -6.21 -19.37 -13.81
N SER A 511 -5.94 -18.33 -14.59
CA SER A 511 -6.14 -16.93 -14.20
C SER A 511 -6.90 -16.22 -15.31
N TRP A 512 -7.93 -15.48 -14.94
CA TRP A 512 -8.67 -14.62 -15.85
C TRP A 512 -8.95 -13.29 -15.18
N THR A 513 -8.65 -12.19 -15.88
CA THR A 513 -8.84 -10.84 -15.37
C THR A 513 -9.41 -9.98 -16.49
N ALA A 514 -10.45 -9.21 -16.19
CA ALA A 514 -11.10 -8.33 -17.13
C ALA A 514 -11.37 -6.95 -16.51
N ALA A 515 -11.15 -5.91 -17.31
CA ALA A 515 -11.55 -4.54 -17.04
C ALA A 515 -12.58 -4.12 -18.09
N ALA A 516 -13.65 -3.49 -17.65
CA ALA A 516 -14.70 -3.00 -18.53
C ALA A 516 -15.12 -1.58 -18.19
N TYR A 517 -15.47 -0.81 -19.21
CA TYR A 517 -15.93 0.57 -19.07
C TYR A 517 -17.04 0.90 -20.08
N GLY A 518 -18.03 1.67 -19.65
CA GLY A 518 -19.07 2.21 -20.52
C GLY A 518 -19.78 3.41 -19.92
N GLU A 519 -20.74 3.95 -20.65
CA GLU A 519 -21.58 5.08 -20.25
C GLU A 519 -23.02 4.56 -20.08
N ALA A 520 -23.72 4.94 -19.01
CA ALA A 520 -25.08 4.51 -18.75
C ALA A 520 -26.06 5.68 -18.97
N PRO A 521 -27.20 5.47 -19.63
CA PRO A 521 -28.21 6.51 -19.85
C PRO A 521 -28.78 7.01 -18.53
N ARG A 522 -29.12 8.30 -18.44
CA ARG A 522 -29.72 8.93 -17.25
C ARG A 522 -31.01 8.29 -16.76
N GLN A 523 -31.79 7.74 -17.68
CA GLN A 523 -33.09 7.12 -17.43
C GLN A 523 -32.97 5.83 -16.63
N LEU A 524 -31.76 5.26 -16.57
CA LEU A 524 -31.46 4.03 -15.88
C LEU A 524 -31.08 4.35 -14.42
N SER A 525 -31.87 3.87 -13.46
CA SER A 525 -31.47 3.91 -12.05
C SER A 525 -30.31 2.94 -11.85
N ILE A 526 -29.09 3.48 -11.83
CA ILE A 526 -27.88 2.67 -11.59
C ILE A 526 -27.83 2.19 -10.13
N ALA A 527 -28.50 2.90 -9.22
CA ALA A 527 -28.71 2.42 -7.86
C ALA A 527 -29.47 1.09 -7.88
N ASP A 528 -30.57 1.00 -8.63
CA ASP A 528 -31.38 -0.23 -8.73
C ASP A 528 -30.61 -1.34 -9.46
N LEU A 529 -29.77 -0.99 -10.44
CA LEU A 529 -28.93 -1.96 -11.15
C LEU A 529 -27.85 -2.54 -10.24
N ALA A 530 -27.13 -1.69 -9.51
CA ALA A 530 -26.10 -2.12 -8.59
C ALA A 530 -26.71 -2.91 -7.43
N GLU A 531 -27.88 -2.49 -6.96
CA GLU A 531 -28.64 -3.21 -5.94
C GLU A 531 -29.11 -4.57 -6.47
N ALA A 532 -29.66 -4.66 -7.68
CA ALA A 532 -30.05 -5.93 -8.29
C ALA A 532 -28.85 -6.86 -8.51
N SER A 533 -27.70 -6.30 -8.92
CA SER A 533 -26.46 -7.06 -9.12
C SER A 533 -25.89 -7.56 -7.79
N LEU A 534 -25.86 -6.71 -6.77
CA LEU A 534 -25.45 -7.08 -5.40
C LEU A 534 -26.44 -8.02 -4.74
N ARG A 535 -27.74 -7.97 -5.05
CA ARG A 535 -28.74 -8.95 -4.61
C ARG A 535 -28.51 -10.31 -5.27
N VAL A 536 -28.17 -10.37 -6.55
CA VAL A 536 -27.86 -11.64 -7.23
C VAL A 536 -26.62 -12.27 -6.61
N VAL A 537 -25.56 -11.47 -6.41
CA VAL A 537 -24.33 -11.93 -5.76
C VAL A 537 -24.57 -12.27 -4.29
N GLY A 538 -25.35 -11.45 -3.58
CA GLY A 538 -25.76 -11.68 -2.20
C GLY A 538 -26.53 -13.00 -2.06
N ARG A 539 -27.55 -13.22 -2.88
CA ARG A 539 -28.31 -14.49 -2.93
C ARG A 539 -27.43 -15.68 -3.30
N MET A 540 -26.48 -15.52 -4.24
CA MET A 540 -25.50 -16.58 -4.52
C MET A 540 -24.74 -16.98 -3.26
N PHE A 541 -24.41 -16.05 -2.35
CA PHE A 541 -23.67 -16.37 -1.13
C PHE A 541 -24.54 -16.47 0.14
N GLY A 542 -25.86 -16.59 0.00
CA GLY A 542 -26.80 -16.71 1.12
C GLY A 542 -26.96 -15.45 1.97
N VAL A 543 -26.63 -14.28 1.41
CA VAL A 543 -26.80 -12.95 2.02
C VAL A 543 -28.14 -12.36 1.61
N ASP A 544 -29.04 -12.22 2.57
CA ASP A 544 -30.28 -11.46 2.38
C ASP A 544 -29.96 -9.96 2.47
N THR A 545 -29.62 -9.34 1.33
CA THR A 545 -29.28 -7.90 1.27
C THR A 545 -30.52 -7.00 1.40
N SER A 546 -31.70 -7.55 1.72
CA SER A 546 -32.96 -6.82 1.85
C SER A 546 -33.16 -6.14 3.21
N ALA A 547 -32.36 -6.48 4.22
CA ALA A 547 -32.58 -6.11 5.63
C ALA A 547 -32.44 -4.61 5.99
N GLY A 548 -32.29 -3.70 5.00
CA GLY A 548 -32.25 -2.25 5.21
C GLY A 548 -33.16 -1.44 4.28
N PHE A 549 -33.87 -2.07 3.34
CA PHE A 549 -34.57 -1.37 2.25
C PHE A 549 -36.07 -1.62 2.31
N SER A 550 -36.75 -1.06 3.33
CA SER A 550 -38.21 -1.09 3.45
C SER A 550 -38.86 0.08 2.67
N GLY A 551 -38.88 -0.03 1.35
CA GLY A 551 -39.82 0.72 0.52
C GLY A 551 -41.04 -0.15 0.23
N GLU A 552 -42.18 0.14 0.85
CA GLU A 552 -43.45 -0.55 0.58
C GLU A 552 -43.89 -0.29 -0.88
N GLY A 553 -43.58 -1.23 -1.77
CA GLY A 553 -44.05 -1.25 -3.15
C GLY A 553 -44.29 -2.69 -3.58
N GLU A 554 -45.56 -3.03 -3.76
CA GLU A 554 -46.03 -4.36 -4.16
C GLU A 554 -45.42 -4.77 -5.53
N PRO A 555 -44.83 -5.97 -5.68
CA PRO A 555 -44.25 -6.40 -6.95
C PRO A 555 -45.35 -6.87 -7.91
N ALA A 556 -45.53 -6.15 -9.02
CA ALA A 556 -46.37 -6.61 -10.13
C ALA A 556 -45.67 -7.72 -10.95
N ASP A 557 -46.33 -8.88 -11.11
CA ASP A 557 -46.00 -9.99 -12.04
C ASP A 557 -46.92 -9.88 -13.29
N PRO A 558 -46.58 -10.35 -14.52
CA PRO A 558 -45.35 -10.99 -14.98
C PRO A 558 -44.60 -10.27 -16.12
N LEU A 559 -43.27 -10.36 -16.05
CA LEU A 559 -42.33 -9.93 -17.09
C LEU A 559 -42.24 -10.98 -18.21
N ASP A 560 -43.13 -10.88 -19.20
CA ASP A 560 -42.93 -11.59 -20.47
C ASP A 560 -41.71 -11.04 -21.23
N ARG A 561 -40.94 -11.96 -21.83
CA ARG A 561 -39.76 -11.80 -22.70
C ARG A 561 -39.38 -10.35 -23.03
N LEU A 562 -38.34 -9.83 -22.36
CA LEU A 562 -37.66 -8.60 -22.76
C LEU A 562 -36.92 -8.83 -24.08
N ASP A 563 -37.43 -8.25 -25.17
CA ASP A 563 -36.76 -8.19 -26.47
C ASP A 563 -35.75 -7.04 -26.43
N VAL A 564 -34.54 -7.32 -25.93
CA VAL A 564 -33.47 -6.32 -25.81
C VAL A 564 -32.77 -6.19 -27.16
N ARG A 565 -32.93 -5.03 -27.82
CA ARG A 565 -32.23 -4.74 -29.07
C ARG A 565 -30.87 -4.07 -28.81
N PRO A 566 -29.83 -4.40 -29.58
CA PRO A 566 -28.57 -3.67 -29.57
C PRO A 566 -28.82 -2.18 -29.85
N ASP A 567 -28.33 -1.31 -28.98
CA ASP A 567 -28.36 0.13 -29.21
C ASP A 567 -27.22 0.51 -30.15
N ALA A 568 -27.53 0.61 -31.45
CA ALA A 568 -26.57 0.95 -32.48
C ALA A 568 -25.94 2.35 -32.28
N GLU A 569 -26.63 3.26 -31.59
CA GLU A 569 -26.11 4.58 -31.27
C GLU A 569 -25.07 4.50 -30.16
N HIS A 570 -25.35 3.74 -29.10
CA HIS A 570 -24.41 3.49 -28.02
C HIS A 570 -23.14 2.76 -28.50
N ASP A 571 -23.31 1.76 -29.38
CA ASP A 571 -22.19 1.05 -30.02
C ASP A 571 -21.39 1.95 -30.99
N ARG A 572 -21.99 3.02 -31.52
CA ARG A 572 -21.29 4.03 -32.33
C ARG A 572 -20.50 5.00 -31.46
N VAL A 573 -21.10 5.50 -30.37
CA VAL A 573 -20.43 6.40 -29.40
C VAL A 573 -19.22 5.72 -28.78
N ARG A 574 -19.37 4.46 -28.37
CA ARG A 574 -18.29 3.63 -27.79
C ARG A 574 -17.09 3.44 -28.72
N ARG A 575 -17.33 3.38 -30.04
CA ARG A 575 -16.29 3.26 -31.08
C ARG A 575 -15.71 4.61 -31.51
N SER A 576 -16.21 5.72 -30.98
CA SER A 576 -15.71 7.06 -31.32
C SER A 576 -14.42 7.39 -30.57
N ALA A 577 -13.50 8.10 -31.23
CA ALA A 577 -12.30 8.63 -30.59
C ALA A 577 -12.64 9.51 -29.35
N ALA A 578 -13.75 10.25 -29.43
CA ALA A 578 -14.24 11.08 -28.34
C ALA A 578 -14.54 10.29 -27.05
N PHE A 579 -15.02 9.04 -27.15
CA PHE A 579 -15.23 8.18 -25.99
C PHE A 579 -13.90 7.77 -25.34
N THR A 580 -12.91 7.38 -26.16
CA THR A 580 -11.57 7.02 -25.68
C THR A 580 -10.86 8.21 -25.02
N GLU A 581 -10.98 9.41 -25.59
CA GLU A 581 -10.44 10.64 -25.02
C GLU A 581 -11.09 11.00 -23.68
N ARG A 582 -12.42 10.91 -23.58
CA ARG A 582 -13.14 11.11 -22.31
C ARG A 582 -12.72 10.11 -21.24
N LEU A 583 -12.61 8.83 -21.61
CA LEU A 583 -12.16 7.76 -20.72
C LEU A 583 -10.72 8.00 -20.23
N ALA A 584 -9.82 8.44 -21.10
CA ALA A 584 -8.45 8.81 -20.72
C ALA A 584 -8.46 10.00 -19.75
N ALA A 585 -9.24 11.05 -20.04
CA ALA A 585 -9.38 12.21 -19.17
C ALA A 585 -9.93 11.87 -17.78
N GLU A 586 -10.97 11.04 -17.69
CA GLU A 586 -11.52 10.58 -16.40
C GLU A 586 -10.51 9.72 -15.63
N GLY A 587 -9.76 8.85 -16.32
CA GLY A 587 -8.67 8.08 -15.72
C GLY A 587 -7.56 8.97 -15.14
N HIS A 588 -7.14 10.00 -15.86
CA HIS A 588 -6.16 10.98 -15.38
C HIS A 588 -6.68 11.77 -14.18
N ALA A 589 -7.94 12.24 -14.24
CA ALA A 589 -8.58 12.93 -13.13
C ALA A 589 -8.65 12.02 -11.88
N ALA A 590 -9.02 10.75 -12.03
CA ALA A 590 -9.06 9.78 -10.95
C ALA A 590 -7.67 9.50 -10.35
N ALA A 591 -6.63 9.36 -11.19
CA ALA A 591 -5.26 9.19 -10.73
C ALA A 591 -4.77 10.40 -9.91
N ALA A 592 -5.10 11.63 -10.35
CA ALA A 592 -4.79 12.84 -9.60
C ALA A 592 -5.55 12.89 -8.26
N ARG A 593 -6.84 12.50 -8.23
CA ARG A 593 -7.62 12.36 -6.98
C ARG A 593 -6.95 11.38 -6.03
N ARG A 594 -6.57 10.19 -6.51
CA ARG A 594 -5.86 9.17 -5.72
C ARG A 594 -4.55 9.70 -5.13
N ALA A 595 -3.74 10.40 -5.92
CA ALA A 595 -2.49 10.99 -5.45
C ALA A 595 -2.74 12.03 -4.34
N ALA A 596 -3.80 12.84 -4.47
CA ALA A 596 -4.21 13.77 -3.43
C ALA A 596 -4.68 13.04 -2.15
N VAL A 597 -5.44 11.94 -2.26
CA VAL A 597 -5.89 11.12 -1.12
C VAL A 597 -4.69 10.56 -0.34
N LEU A 598 -3.75 9.93 -1.05
CA LEU A 598 -2.56 9.32 -0.44
C LEU A 598 -1.60 10.37 0.16
N GLY A 599 -1.63 11.61 -0.35
CA GLY A 599 -0.79 12.71 0.15
C GLY A 599 -1.42 13.57 1.26
N ALA A 600 -2.75 13.55 1.44
CA ALA A 600 -3.45 14.45 2.35
C ALA A 600 -3.86 13.77 3.66
N VAL A 601 -3.13 14.06 4.74
CA VAL A 601 -3.58 13.72 6.10
C VAL A 601 -4.68 14.70 6.52
N GLY A 602 -5.93 14.23 6.58
CA GLY A 602 -7.03 14.91 7.29
C GLY A 602 -7.83 15.98 6.52
N ARG A 603 -7.74 16.07 5.19
CA ARG A 603 -8.64 16.94 4.40
C ARG A 603 -9.78 16.15 3.76
N ARG A 604 -11.01 16.67 3.88
CA ARG A 604 -12.18 16.19 3.12
C ARG A 604 -11.88 16.31 1.63
N LEU A 605 -12.13 15.22 0.90
CA LEU A 605 -11.94 15.12 -0.54
C LEU A 605 -12.71 16.25 -1.26
N PRO A 606 -12.17 16.82 -2.35
CA PRO A 606 -13.01 17.56 -3.28
C PRO A 606 -14.12 16.62 -3.76
N ALA A 607 -15.38 17.00 -3.54
CA ALA A 607 -16.49 16.26 -4.11
C ALA A 607 -16.33 16.21 -5.63
N ASP A 608 -16.71 15.09 -6.24
CA ASP A 608 -16.82 15.01 -7.69
C ASP A 608 -17.64 16.20 -8.21
N ARG A 609 -17.21 16.77 -9.34
CA ARG A 609 -18.02 17.75 -10.04
C ARG A 609 -19.38 17.09 -10.31
N PRO A 610 -20.50 17.71 -9.92
CA PRO A 610 -21.81 17.19 -10.28
C PRO A 610 -21.91 17.10 -11.80
N LEU A 611 -22.39 15.96 -12.31
CA LEU A 611 -22.58 15.73 -13.74
C LEU A 611 -23.42 16.87 -14.34
N ALA A 612 -22.93 17.50 -15.41
CA ALA A 612 -23.64 18.61 -16.06
C ALA A 612 -24.97 18.13 -16.64
N GLU A 613 -25.97 18.99 -16.79
CA GLU A 613 -27.23 18.62 -17.45
C GLU A 613 -26.96 18.13 -18.89
N GLY A 614 -27.38 16.90 -19.22
CA GLY A 614 -27.09 16.19 -20.47
C GLY A 614 -25.95 15.14 -20.44
N GLU A 615 -25.09 15.11 -19.43
CA GLU A 615 -23.95 14.17 -19.36
C GLU A 615 -24.36 12.73 -18.99
N ASP A 616 -23.80 11.73 -19.67
CA ASP A 616 -23.97 10.30 -19.40
C ASP A 616 -23.17 9.84 -18.17
N ARG A 617 -23.58 8.72 -17.56
CA ARG A 617 -22.97 8.24 -16.30
C ARG A 617 -21.87 7.22 -16.58
N PRO A 618 -20.61 7.47 -16.20
CA PRO A 618 -19.56 6.47 -16.38
C PRO A 618 -19.79 5.26 -15.46
N VAL A 619 -19.55 4.06 -16.01
CA VAL A 619 -19.61 2.78 -15.33
C VAL A 619 -18.29 2.04 -15.57
N ALA A 620 -17.61 1.66 -14.50
CA ALA A 620 -16.40 0.87 -14.53
C ALA A 620 -16.62 -0.46 -13.80
N LEU A 621 -16.12 -1.55 -14.37
CA LEU A 621 -16.23 -2.90 -13.82
C LEU A 621 -14.87 -3.60 -13.91
N TRP A 622 -14.53 -4.30 -12.84
CA TRP A 622 -13.37 -5.17 -12.74
C TRP A 622 -13.83 -6.56 -12.33
N LEU A 623 -13.36 -7.57 -13.05
CA LEU A 623 -13.61 -8.97 -12.74
C LEU A 623 -12.28 -9.71 -12.75
N ASP A 624 -12.08 -10.56 -11.75
CA ASP A 624 -10.86 -11.31 -11.60
C ASP A 624 -11.14 -12.67 -10.96
N GLY A 625 -10.48 -13.71 -11.46
CA GLY A 625 -10.59 -15.07 -10.99
C GLY A 625 -9.28 -15.82 -11.16
N THR A 626 -8.86 -16.57 -10.14
CA THR A 626 -7.69 -17.44 -10.19
C THR A 626 -7.94 -18.75 -9.48
N THR A 627 -7.30 -19.79 -9.99
CA THR A 627 -7.13 -21.09 -9.36
C THR A 627 -5.66 -21.48 -9.39
N ALA A 628 -5.16 -22.10 -8.32
CA ALA A 628 -3.78 -22.59 -8.26
C ALA A 628 -3.56 -23.80 -9.19
N VAL A 629 -4.56 -24.66 -9.34
CA VAL A 629 -4.57 -25.83 -10.22
C VAL A 629 -5.84 -25.80 -11.07
N GLY A 630 -5.70 -26.07 -12.37
CA GLY A 630 -6.85 -26.17 -13.29
C GLY A 630 -7.86 -27.22 -12.83
N LEU A 631 -9.15 -26.87 -12.80
CA LEU A 631 -10.23 -27.76 -12.34
C LEU A 631 -10.32 -29.06 -13.15
N ASP A 632 -9.94 -29.01 -14.42
CA ASP A 632 -9.87 -30.16 -15.32
C ASP A 632 -8.77 -31.17 -14.92
N LYS A 633 -7.75 -30.72 -14.19
CA LYS A 633 -6.63 -31.55 -13.70
C LYS A 633 -6.89 -32.16 -12.33
N LEU A 634 -7.90 -31.69 -11.60
CA LEU A 634 -8.25 -32.21 -10.28
C LEU A 634 -9.03 -33.52 -10.39
N GLN A 635 -8.70 -34.47 -9.51
CA GLN A 635 -9.44 -35.71 -9.29
C GLN A 635 -10.48 -35.53 -8.17
N ILE A 636 -11.40 -36.48 -8.01
CA ILE A 636 -12.34 -36.51 -6.88
C ILE A 636 -11.55 -36.46 -5.56
N GLY A 637 -11.92 -35.55 -4.67
CA GLY A 637 -11.22 -35.28 -3.41
C GLY A 637 -10.08 -34.27 -3.54
N GLY A 638 -9.59 -34.00 -4.76
CA GLY A 638 -8.60 -32.96 -5.03
C GLY A 638 -9.17 -31.56 -4.78
N SER A 639 -8.30 -30.64 -4.35
CA SER A 639 -8.67 -29.24 -4.09
C SER A 639 -7.72 -28.26 -4.77
N THR A 640 -8.23 -27.09 -5.12
CA THR A 640 -7.44 -25.93 -5.53
C THR A 640 -7.83 -24.72 -4.71
N GLU A 641 -6.88 -23.84 -4.40
CA GLU A 641 -7.21 -22.49 -3.97
C GLU A 641 -7.96 -21.76 -5.07
N VAL A 642 -8.93 -20.93 -4.68
CA VAL A 642 -9.64 -20.00 -5.55
C VAL A 642 -9.59 -18.60 -4.96
N ARG A 643 -9.32 -17.62 -5.82
CA ARG A 643 -9.55 -16.21 -5.51
C ARG A 643 -10.38 -15.59 -6.61
N ALA A 644 -11.43 -14.88 -6.25
CA ALA A 644 -12.21 -14.10 -7.19
C ALA A 644 -12.48 -12.72 -6.63
N ARG A 645 -12.54 -11.72 -7.50
CA ARG A 645 -12.89 -10.35 -7.14
C ARG A 645 -13.77 -9.74 -8.22
N ALA A 646 -14.82 -9.07 -7.79
CA ALA A 646 -15.69 -8.27 -8.64
C ALA A 646 -15.83 -6.88 -8.03
N THR A 647 -15.37 -5.86 -8.73
CA THR A 647 -15.45 -4.46 -8.29
C THR A 647 -16.21 -3.66 -9.33
N MET A 648 -17.22 -2.91 -8.92
CA MET A 648 -18.01 -2.07 -9.79
C MET A 648 -18.12 -0.66 -9.23
N TYR A 649 -18.03 0.32 -10.12
CA TYR A 649 -18.20 1.73 -9.82
C TYR A 649 -19.11 2.37 -10.86
N SER A 650 -19.98 3.26 -10.39
CA SER A 650 -20.70 4.19 -11.24
C SER A 650 -20.83 5.56 -10.57
N ARG A 651 -20.62 6.63 -11.33
CA ARG A 651 -20.89 7.99 -10.88
C ARG A 651 -22.39 8.29 -10.98
N ALA A 652 -23.05 8.58 -9.86
CA ALA A 652 -24.44 9.09 -9.84
C ALA A 652 -24.47 10.60 -9.56
N SER A 653 -25.62 11.24 -9.77
CA SER A 653 -25.78 12.69 -9.65
C SER A 653 -25.61 13.25 -8.23
N THR A 654 -25.68 12.40 -7.19
CA THR A 654 -25.57 12.82 -5.78
C THR A 654 -24.56 12.02 -4.96
N THR A 655 -24.40 10.72 -5.22
CA THR A 655 -23.41 9.85 -4.55
C THR A 655 -22.97 8.74 -5.51
N PRO A 656 -21.66 8.47 -5.65
CA PRO A 656 -21.20 7.35 -6.46
C PRO A 656 -21.74 6.03 -5.90
N VAL A 657 -22.07 5.11 -6.80
CA VAL A 657 -22.46 3.75 -6.47
C VAL A 657 -21.23 2.87 -6.60
N PHE A 658 -20.86 2.21 -5.51
CA PHE A 658 -19.67 1.39 -5.43
C PHE A 658 -20.01 0.03 -4.80
N GLY A 659 -19.42 -1.04 -5.35
CA GLY A 659 -19.49 -2.38 -4.78
C GLY A 659 -18.19 -3.13 -5.02
N ASP A 660 -17.63 -3.75 -3.99
CA ASP A 660 -16.46 -4.65 -4.10
C ASP A 660 -16.79 -5.97 -3.41
N VAL A 661 -16.65 -7.07 -4.14
CA VAL A 661 -16.85 -8.42 -3.63
C VAL A 661 -15.56 -9.19 -3.84
N ARG A 662 -14.98 -9.71 -2.76
CA ARG A 662 -13.80 -10.57 -2.80
C ARG A 662 -14.15 -11.93 -2.23
N LEU A 663 -13.70 -12.96 -2.90
CA LEU A 663 -13.92 -14.34 -2.52
C LEU A 663 -12.57 -15.04 -2.47
N THR A 664 -12.25 -15.62 -1.32
CA THR A 664 -10.99 -16.35 -1.12
C THR A 664 -11.30 -17.67 -0.45
N GLY A 665 -10.86 -18.79 -1.02
CA GLY A 665 -11.18 -20.10 -0.45
C GLY A 665 -10.53 -21.27 -1.17
N THR A 666 -11.08 -22.46 -0.91
CA THR A 666 -10.67 -23.71 -1.52
C THR A 666 -11.87 -24.34 -2.25
N LEU A 667 -11.65 -24.72 -3.51
CA LEU A 667 -12.58 -25.52 -4.30
C LEU A 667 -12.15 -26.97 -4.22
N ARG A 668 -13.02 -27.83 -3.68
CA ARG A 668 -12.80 -29.28 -3.61
C ARG A 668 -13.71 -30.01 -4.57
N VAL A 669 -13.17 -30.89 -5.41
CA VAL A 669 -13.97 -31.74 -6.31
C VAL A 669 -14.66 -32.81 -5.49
N VAL A 670 -15.99 -32.83 -5.51
CA VAL A 670 -16.82 -33.84 -4.83
C VAL A 670 -17.33 -34.92 -5.78
N ASP A 671 -17.52 -34.57 -7.05
CA ASP A 671 -17.99 -35.50 -8.07
C ASP A 671 -17.43 -35.11 -9.43
N LEU A 672 -17.18 -36.09 -10.28
CA LEU A 672 -16.63 -35.92 -11.61
C LEU A 672 -17.29 -36.92 -12.55
N LEU A 673 -18.16 -36.42 -13.42
CA LEU A 673 -18.90 -37.21 -14.38
C LEU A 673 -18.48 -36.83 -15.79
N THR A 674 -17.90 -37.77 -16.53
CA THR A 674 -17.57 -37.55 -17.94
C THR A 674 -18.57 -38.31 -18.81
N VAL A 675 -19.35 -37.61 -19.62
CA VAL A 675 -20.33 -38.18 -20.55
C VAL A 675 -19.99 -37.68 -21.96
N ARG A 676 -19.48 -38.58 -22.82
CA ARG A 676 -18.94 -38.24 -24.16
C ARG A 676 -17.89 -37.13 -24.03
N ASP A 677 -18.05 -36.03 -24.77
CA ASP A 677 -17.13 -34.88 -24.80
C ASP A 677 -17.45 -33.82 -23.73
N ARG A 678 -18.35 -34.13 -22.77
CA ARG A 678 -18.73 -33.25 -21.67
C ARG A 678 -18.21 -33.80 -20.34
N LYS A 679 -17.42 -33.00 -19.63
CA LYS A 679 -16.93 -33.25 -18.29
C LYS A 679 -17.68 -32.36 -17.30
N MET A 680 -18.58 -32.96 -16.53
CA MET A 680 -19.26 -32.30 -15.42
C MET A 680 -18.45 -32.50 -14.14
N ILE A 681 -18.06 -31.41 -13.49
CA ILE A 681 -17.28 -31.39 -12.26
C ILE A 681 -18.16 -30.72 -11.21
N ARG A 682 -18.52 -31.43 -10.15
CA ARG A 682 -19.15 -30.82 -8.99
C ARG A 682 -18.08 -30.52 -7.97
N THR A 683 -18.02 -29.28 -7.54
CA THR A 683 -17.10 -28.81 -6.52
C THR A 683 -17.85 -28.23 -5.34
N VAL A 684 -17.17 -28.16 -4.21
CA VAL A 684 -17.62 -27.50 -3.01
C VAL A 684 -16.61 -26.42 -2.65
N LEU A 685 -17.09 -25.20 -2.45
CA LEU A 685 -16.31 -24.04 -2.06
C LEU A 685 -16.38 -23.81 -0.56
N ASP A 686 -15.22 -23.80 0.09
CA ASP A 686 -15.05 -23.42 1.50
C ASP A 686 -14.11 -22.20 1.55
N GLY A 687 -14.58 -21.06 2.09
CA GLY A 687 -13.82 -19.81 2.07
C GLY A 687 -14.46 -18.65 2.82
N VAL A 688 -14.03 -17.44 2.49
CA VAL A 688 -14.55 -16.18 3.02
C VAL A 688 -14.92 -15.26 1.84
N ALA A 689 -16.12 -14.69 1.91
CA ALA A 689 -16.56 -13.60 1.05
C ALA A 689 -16.50 -12.28 1.84
N GLU A 690 -15.81 -11.29 1.29
CA GLU A 690 -15.76 -9.92 1.78
C GLU A 690 -16.61 -9.06 0.85
N ILE A 691 -17.62 -8.38 1.39
CA ILE A 691 -18.55 -7.54 0.62
C ILE A 691 -18.49 -6.12 1.16
N LEU A 692 -18.11 -5.17 0.30
CA LEU A 692 -18.14 -3.73 0.56
C LEU A 692 -19.22 -3.09 -0.31
N GLY A 693 -20.19 -2.42 0.32
CA GLY A 693 -21.34 -1.81 -0.34
C GLY A 693 -21.56 -0.35 0.06
N ARG A 694 -22.53 0.31 -0.58
CA ARG A 694 -22.77 1.77 -0.56
C ARG A 694 -22.90 2.43 0.83
N GLU A 695 -23.42 1.73 1.83
CA GLU A 695 -23.75 2.30 3.15
C GLU A 695 -22.83 1.84 4.28
N VAL A 696 -21.88 0.94 4.01
CA VAL A 696 -21.04 0.36 5.05
C VAL A 696 -19.60 0.83 4.82
N ASP A 697 -19.12 1.71 5.68
CA ASP A 697 -17.73 2.16 5.68
C ASP A 697 -16.74 1.01 6.00
N GLN A 698 -17.24 -0.14 6.47
CA GLN A 698 -16.46 -1.33 6.77
C GLN A 698 -16.89 -2.54 5.93
N PRO A 699 -15.95 -3.36 5.46
CA PRO A 699 -16.26 -4.58 4.74
C PRO A 699 -16.97 -5.61 5.64
N VAL A 700 -18.00 -6.27 5.10
CA VAL A 700 -18.71 -7.36 5.79
C VAL A 700 -18.06 -8.68 5.43
N LEU A 701 -17.41 -9.33 6.40
CA LEU A 701 -16.83 -10.67 6.25
C LEU A 701 -17.88 -11.76 6.48
N ARG A 702 -18.00 -12.70 5.54
CA ARG A 702 -18.89 -13.87 5.65
C ARG A 702 -18.14 -15.15 5.31
N SER A 703 -18.21 -16.14 6.21
CA SER A 703 -17.69 -17.47 5.91
C SER A 703 -18.63 -18.18 4.91
N VAL A 704 -18.09 -18.61 3.78
CA VAL A 704 -18.75 -19.49 2.82
C VAL A 704 -18.35 -20.92 3.17
N ARG A 705 -19.31 -21.75 3.59
CA ARG A 705 -19.05 -23.16 3.93
C ARG A 705 -19.84 -24.07 3.01
N SER A 706 -19.12 -25.00 2.43
CA SER A 706 -19.63 -26.09 1.63
C SER A 706 -20.54 -25.66 0.48
N PHE A 707 -20.20 -24.55 -0.18
CA PHE A 707 -21.01 -23.95 -1.22
C PHE A 707 -20.88 -24.73 -2.54
N PRO A 708 -21.95 -25.37 -3.06
CA PRO A 708 -21.84 -26.26 -4.20
C PRO A 708 -21.74 -25.47 -5.52
N LEU A 709 -20.80 -25.85 -6.36
CA LEU A 709 -20.64 -25.33 -7.72
C LEU A 709 -20.64 -26.48 -8.71
N THR A 710 -21.32 -26.33 -9.84
CA THR A 710 -21.29 -27.33 -10.91
C THR A 710 -20.69 -26.71 -12.16
N TRP A 711 -19.59 -27.30 -12.62
CA TRP A 711 -18.89 -26.91 -13.83
C TRP A 711 -19.21 -27.95 -14.89
N THR A 712 -19.58 -27.52 -16.10
CA THR A 712 -19.71 -28.40 -17.27
C THR A 712 -18.75 -27.91 -18.33
N LEU A 713 -17.70 -28.68 -18.58
CA LEU A 713 -16.69 -28.40 -19.59
C LEU A 713 -17.00 -29.28 -20.80
N SER A 714 -17.20 -28.68 -21.97
CA SER A 714 -17.35 -29.38 -23.25
C SER A 714 -16.42 -28.76 -24.27
N GLY A 715 -15.98 -29.51 -25.29
CA GLY A 715 -14.83 -29.17 -26.16
C GLY A 715 -14.78 -27.76 -26.77
N SER A 716 -15.89 -27.01 -26.77
CA SER A 716 -15.96 -25.60 -27.17
C SER A 716 -16.89 -24.76 -26.27
N ALA A 717 -17.40 -25.29 -25.16
CA ALA A 717 -18.28 -24.53 -24.26
C ALA A 717 -18.02 -24.90 -22.80
N ARG A 718 -17.77 -23.88 -21.99
CA ARG A 718 -17.61 -23.95 -20.54
C ARG A 718 -18.86 -23.35 -19.89
N THR A 719 -19.72 -24.21 -19.36
CA THR A 719 -20.88 -23.76 -18.58
C THR A 719 -20.53 -23.82 -17.09
N LEU A 720 -20.65 -22.70 -16.39
CA LEU A 720 -20.56 -22.61 -14.94
C LEU A 720 -21.96 -22.40 -14.35
N ALA A 721 -22.47 -23.40 -13.64
CA ALA A 721 -23.70 -23.26 -12.85
C ALA A 721 -23.35 -23.02 -11.38
N VAL A 722 -23.80 -21.89 -10.83
CA VAL A 722 -23.55 -21.47 -9.45
C VAL A 722 -24.85 -21.59 -8.66
N GLY A 723 -24.93 -22.58 -7.75
CA GLY A 723 -26.15 -22.86 -6.99
C GLY A 723 -25.95 -22.76 -5.48
N ALA A 724 -26.78 -21.96 -4.80
CA ALA A 724 -26.88 -21.96 -3.35
C ALA A 724 -27.96 -22.97 -2.93
N GLY A 725 -27.58 -24.25 -2.78
CA GLY A 725 -28.53 -25.33 -2.56
C GLY A 725 -29.31 -25.73 -3.82
N ASP A 726 -30.09 -26.80 -3.71
CA ASP A 726 -31.13 -27.11 -4.70
C ASP A 726 -32.33 -26.20 -4.37
N PRO A 727 -32.64 -25.19 -5.21
CA PRO A 727 -32.29 -25.03 -6.63
C PRO A 727 -31.25 -23.95 -6.96
N VAL A 728 -30.62 -24.09 -8.15
CA VAL A 728 -29.59 -23.19 -8.71
C VAL A 728 -30.11 -21.75 -8.89
N VAL A 729 -29.49 -20.79 -8.22
CA VAL A 729 -29.88 -19.37 -8.23
C VAL A 729 -29.37 -18.62 -9.48
N ALA A 730 -28.22 -19.01 -10.04
CA ALA A 730 -27.66 -18.35 -11.22
C ALA A 730 -26.79 -19.28 -12.07
N GLN A 731 -26.82 -19.07 -13.38
CA GLN A 731 -26.05 -19.85 -14.34
C GLN A 731 -25.31 -18.91 -15.29
N ALA A 732 -24.00 -19.11 -15.41
CA ALA A 732 -23.14 -18.45 -16.38
C ALA A 732 -22.74 -19.47 -17.46
N GLU A 733 -23.07 -19.19 -18.71
CA GLU A 733 -22.64 -20.01 -19.85
C GLU A 733 -21.61 -19.24 -20.65
N LEU A 734 -20.47 -19.86 -20.96
CA LEU A 734 -19.43 -19.33 -21.84
C LEU A 734 -19.19 -20.33 -22.96
N GLN A 735 -19.31 -19.90 -24.21
CA GLN A 735 -19.03 -20.66 -25.41
C GLN A 735 -17.80 -20.06 -26.08
N GLU A 736 -16.82 -20.90 -26.39
CA GLU A 736 -15.52 -20.56 -26.97
C GLU A 736 -15.43 -21.21 -28.35
N SER A 737 -15.18 -20.44 -29.41
CA SER A 737 -15.15 -20.94 -30.78
C SER A 737 -13.99 -20.39 -31.59
N GLY A 738 -13.40 -21.23 -32.45
CA GLY A 738 -12.36 -20.86 -33.42
C GLY A 738 -10.97 -20.53 -32.85
N PRO A 739 -9.92 -20.56 -33.71
CA PRO A 739 -8.70 -19.77 -33.55
C PRO A 739 -8.65 -18.64 -34.61
N PRO A 740 -8.48 -17.35 -34.25
CA PRO A 740 -8.42 -16.80 -32.88
C PRO A 740 -9.70 -17.09 -32.09
N ARG A 741 -9.57 -17.18 -30.75
CA ARG A 741 -10.69 -17.57 -29.89
C ARG A 741 -11.73 -16.46 -29.80
N HIS A 742 -12.98 -16.82 -30.09
CA HIS A 742 -14.15 -15.99 -29.88
C HIS A 742 -14.97 -16.54 -28.71
N ILE A 743 -15.17 -15.75 -27.67
CA ILE A 743 -15.87 -16.13 -26.44
C ILE A 743 -17.19 -15.37 -26.37
N VAL A 744 -18.31 -16.09 -26.36
CA VAL A 744 -19.65 -15.56 -26.11
C VAL A 744 -20.17 -16.12 -24.80
N GLY A 745 -20.66 -15.27 -23.91
CA GLY A 745 -21.25 -15.72 -22.67
C GLY A 745 -22.57 -15.05 -22.33
N GLN A 746 -23.36 -15.75 -21.53
CA GLN A 746 -24.61 -15.24 -20.96
C GLN A 746 -24.68 -15.58 -19.47
N LEU A 747 -25.12 -14.61 -18.67
CA LEU A 747 -25.46 -14.79 -17.27
C LEU A 747 -26.98 -14.75 -17.15
N VAL A 748 -27.59 -15.82 -16.65
CA VAL A 748 -29.03 -15.92 -16.41
C VAL A 748 -29.32 -16.15 -14.93
N ASN A 749 -30.37 -15.51 -14.44
CA ASN A 749 -30.94 -15.72 -13.11
C ASN A 749 -32.18 -16.61 -13.25
N ARG A 750 -32.26 -17.67 -12.44
CA ARG A 750 -33.42 -18.58 -12.42
C ARG A 750 -34.33 -18.21 -11.26
N ASP A 751 -35.46 -17.58 -11.59
CA ASP A 751 -36.47 -17.25 -10.59
C ASP A 751 -37.40 -18.46 -10.40
N GLN A 752 -37.48 -18.99 -9.17
CA GLN A 752 -38.17 -20.25 -8.89
C GLN A 752 -39.49 -20.11 -8.12
N GLN A 753 -40.06 -18.90 -7.98
CA GLN A 753 -41.30 -18.75 -7.18
C GLN A 753 -42.61 -19.21 -7.83
N ARG A 754 -42.62 -19.91 -8.97
CA ARG A 754 -43.87 -20.51 -9.50
C ARG A 754 -44.07 -21.93 -8.99
N SER A 755 -45.00 -22.03 -8.04
CA SER A 755 -45.60 -23.25 -7.49
C SER A 755 -45.98 -24.28 -8.58
N PRO A 756 -45.85 -25.61 -8.34
CA PRO A 756 -46.02 -26.66 -9.34
C PRO A 756 -47.49 -26.94 -9.78
N VAL A 757 -48.39 -25.96 -9.70
CA VAL A 757 -49.79 -26.14 -10.08
C VAL A 757 -49.99 -25.87 -11.58
N VAL A 758 -49.87 -26.96 -12.36
CA VAL A 758 -50.53 -27.27 -13.65
C VAL A 758 -50.53 -26.16 -14.72
N GLY A 759 -49.54 -26.23 -15.61
CA GLY A 759 -49.54 -25.65 -16.96
C GLY A 759 -48.15 -25.75 -17.60
N PRO A 760 -48.00 -26.11 -18.89
CA PRO A 760 -46.70 -26.19 -19.57
C PRO A 760 -46.20 -24.78 -19.91
N GLY A 761 -45.82 -24.01 -18.91
CA GLY A 761 -45.06 -22.78 -19.05
C GLY A 761 -43.70 -22.98 -18.40
N ALA A 762 -42.65 -23.16 -19.20
CA ALA A 762 -41.29 -23.24 -18.70
C ALA A 762 -40.97 -21.98 -17.87
N ALA A 763 -40.34 -22.13 -16.70
CA ALA A 763 -39.79 -21.01 -15.96
C ALA A 763 -38.83 -20.26 -16.89
N ALA A 764 -39.09 -18.97 -17.13
CA ALA A 764 -38.31 -18.18 -18.06
C ALA A 764 -36.97 -17.80 -17.39
N ASP A 765 -35.87 -18.37 -17.89
CA ASP A 765 -34.51 -17.92 -17.53
C ASP A 765 -34.41 -16.42 -17.82
N ARG A 766 -34.05 -15.62 -16.80
CA ARG A 766 -33.97 -14.16 -16.93
C ARG A 766 -32.53 -13.75 -17.22
N PRO A 767 -32.20 -13.25 -18.42
CA PRO A 767 -30.84 -12.79 -18.71
C PRO A 767 -30.49 -11.57 -17.85
N VAL A 768 -29.35 -11.63 -17.18
CA VAL A 768 -28.76 -10.57 -16.34
C VAL A 768 -27.64 -9.86 -17.08
N GLY A 769 -26.90 -10.58 -17.93
CA GLY A 769 -25.88 -9.98 -18.78
C GLY A 769 -25.40 -10.92 -19.87
N SER A 770 -24.65 -10.37 -20.81
CA SER A 770 -23.92 -11.13 -21.84
C SER A 770 -22.53 -10.55 -22.05
N ILE A 771 -21.63 -11.36 -22.58
CA ILE A 771 -20.27 -10.95 -22.92
C ILE A 771 -19.89 -11.54 -24.28
N GLU A 772 -19.12 -10.80 -25.05
CA GLU A 772 -18.61 -11.19 -26.36
C GLU A 772 -17.17 -10.68 -26.45
N LEU A 773 -16.18 -11.58 -26.55
CA LEU A 773 -14.77 -11.26 -26.54
C LEU A 773 -14.07 -11.95 -27.72
N ASP A 774 -13.19 -11.20 -28.38
CA ASP A 774 -12.33 -11.69 -29.43
C ASP A 774 -10.88 -11.70 -28.95
N GLU A 775 -10.19 -12.83 -29.15
CA GLU A 775 -8.76 -12.93 -28.90
C GLU A 775 -7.99 -12.13 -29.95
N GLU A 776 -7.25 -11.14 -29.49
CA GLU A 776 -6.50 -10.22 -30.34
C GLU A 776 -5.11 -10.01 -29.74
N ALA A 777 -4.07 -10.32 -30.53
CA ALA A 777 -2.70 -10.14 -30.09
C ALA A 777 -2.37 -8.64 -29.98
N GLY A 778 -1.77 -8.22 -28.86
CA GLY A 778 -1.35 -6.83 -28.67
C GLY A 778 -2.44 -5.90 -28.11
N THR A 779 -3.65 -6.38 -27.80
CA THR A 779 -4.71 -5.59 -27.15
C THR A 779 -4.28 -4.86 -25.87
N LEU A 780 -3.29 -5.41 -25.15
CA LEU A 780 -2.75 -4.83 -23.91
C LEU A 780 -1.32 -4.27 -24.07
N ALA A 781 -0.83 -4.18 -25.31
CA ALA A 781 0.49 -3.63 -25.61
C ALA A 781 0.54 -2.12 -25.28
N PRO A 782 1.72 -1.57 -24.94
CA PRO A 782 1.91 -0.12 -24.79
C PRO A 782 1.33 0.65 -26.00
N GLY A 783 0.53 1.69 -25.73
CA GLY A 783 -0.11 2.51 -26.77
C GLY A 783 -1.40 1.95 -27.39
N SER A 784 -1.78 0.70 -27.11
CA SER A 784 -3.03 0.13 -27.61
C SER A 784 -4.27 0.74 -26.92
N ALA A 785 -5.39 0.81 -27.65
CA ALA A 785 -6.68 1.28 -27.09
C ALA A 785 -7.14 0.42 -25.91
N GLY A 786 -6.86 -0.88 -25.95
CA GLY A 786 -7.20 -1.79 -24.86
C GLY A 786 -6.38 -1.55 -23.60
N ARG A 787 -5.08 -1.24 -23.72
CA ARG A 787 -4.26 -0.82 -22.58
C ARG A 787 -4.75 0.50 -22.00
N THR A 788 -5.12 1.49 -22.82
CA THR A 788 -5.70 2.76 -22.37
C THR A 788 -6.97 2.51 -21.56
N LEU A 789 -7.88 1.66 -22.05
CA LEU A 789 -9.09 1.27 -21.34
C LEU A 789 -8.77 0.62 -19.99
N ALA A 790 -7.87 -0.36 -19.97
CA ALA A 790 -7.43 -1.02 -18.75
C ALA A 790 -6.85 -0.02 -17.73
N THR A 791 -5.92 0.84 -18.14
CA THR A 791 -5.30 1.83 -17.25
C THR A 791 -6.32 2.82 -16.69
N SER A 792 -7.29 3.27 -17.51
CA SER A 792 -8.33 4.18 -17.04
C SER A 792 -9.28 3.52 -16.04
N VAL A 793 -9.72 2.28 -16.30
CA VAL A 793 -10.55 1.52 -15.34
C VAL A 793 -9.82 1.32 -14.02
N ILE A 794 -8.54 0.93 -14.07
CA ILE A 794 -7.70 0.75 -12.89
C ILE A 794 -7.58 2.06 -12.10
N ALA A 795 -7.38 3.19 -12.78
CA ALA A 795 -7.28 4.50 -12.14
C ALA A 795 -8.59 4.93 -11.48
N VAL A 796 -9.73 4.77 -12.16
CA VAL A 796 -11.07 5.10 -11.64
C VAL A 796 -11.37 4.29 -10.38
N LEU A 797 -11.28 2.96 -10.47
CA LEU A 797 -11.55 2.08 -9.33
C LEU A 797 -10.52 2.25 -8.20
N GLY A 798 -9.25 2.46 -8.55
CA GLY A 798 -8.17 2.66 -7.59
C GLY A 798 -8.28 3.96 -6.80
N ALA A 799 -8.89 5.00 -7.36
CA ALA A 799 -9.15 6.24 -6.63
C ALA A 799 -10.21 6.05 -5.54
N GLU A 800 -11.29 5.31 -5.83
CA GLU A 800 -12.37 5.03 -4.89
C GLU A 800 -11.96 4.06 -3.78
N LEU A 801 -11.05 3.14 -4.09
CA LEU A 801 -10.49 2.17 -3.15
C LEU A 801 -9.31 2.71 -2.33
N ALA A 802 -8.75 3.87 -2.68
CA ALA A 802 -7.63 4.48 -1.95
C ALA A 802 -8.03 5.18 -0.64
N ALA A 803 -9.33 5.27 -0.33
CA ALA A 803 -9.78 5.82 0.94
C ALA A 803 -9.23 5.01 2.14
N PRO A 804 -8.99 5.65 3.30
CA PRO A 804 -8.69 4.95 4.54
C PRO A 804 -9.73 3.85 4.81
N ASP A 805 -9.30 2.71 5.33
CA ASP A 805 -10.14 1.53 5.62
C ASP A 805 -10.69 0.76 4.40
N ARG A 806 -10.23 1.08 3.18
CA ARG A 806 -10.50 0.30 1.95
C ARG A 806 -9.25 -0.46 1.46
N ASP A 807 -8.95 -0.43 0.16
CA ASP A 807 -7.84 -1.17 -0.47
C ASP A 807 -6.96 -0.25 -1.32
N PRO A 808 -6.00 0.45 -0.69
CA PRO A 808 -5.09 1.36 -1.41
C PRO A 808 -4.16 0.62 -2.39
N GLY A 809 -4.01 -0.70 -2.23
CA GLY A 809 -3.18 -1.57 -3.07
C GLY A 809 -3.85 -2.03 -4.37
N PHE A 810 -5.17 -1.83 -4.53
CA PHE A 810 -5.92 -2.30 -5.70
C PHE A 810 -5.29 -1.90 -7.03
N ALA A 811 -4.90 -0.64 -7.19
CA ALA A 811 -4.40 -0.14 -8.48
C ALA A 811 -3.11 -0.86 -8.91
N GLN A 812 -2.22 -1.15 -7.95
CA GLN A 812 -1.00 -1.91 -8.20
C GLN A 812 -1.34 -3.37 -8.52
N TYR A 813 -2.17 -4.01 -7.70
CA TYR A 813 -2.65 -5.37 -7.92
C TYR A 813 -3.26 -5.55 -9.33
N ALA A 814 -4.21 -4.68 -9.68
CA ALA A 814 -4.92 -4.71 -10.94
C ALA A 814 -3.97 -4.47 -12.13
N THR A 815 -3.02 -3.55 -11.96
CA THR A 815 -1.95 -3.33 -12.95
C THR A 815 -1.12 -4.60 -13.14
N GLU A 816 -0.63 -5.25 -12.09
CA GLU A 816 0.18 -6.47 -12.20
C GLU A 816 -0.60 -7.64 -12.83
N ARG A 817 -1.89 -7.76 -12.53
CA ARG A 817 -2.73 -8.86 -13.03
C ARG A 817 -3.10 -8.70 -14.50
N LEU A 818 -3.63 -7.55 -14.88
CA LEU A 818 -4.08 -7.30 -16.25
C LEU A 818 -2.91 -6.85 -17.13
N LEU A 819 -2.12 -5.89 -16.67
CA LEU A 819 -1.06 -5.23 -17.44
C LEU A 819 0.36 -5.75 -17.15
N GLY A 820 0.57 -6.43 -16.02
CA GLY A 820 1.89 -6.83 -15.53
C GLY A 820 2.61 -7.74 -16.52
N GLY A 821 3.91 -7.49 -16.65
CA GLY A 821 4.72 -7.90 -17.79
C GLY A 821 4.52 -9.36 -18.22
N LEU A 822 4.55 -9.54 -19.53
CA LEU A 822 5.35 -10.59 -20.12
C LEU A 822 6.70 -10.55 -19.40
N ALA A 823 6.91 -11.34 -18.34
CA ALA A 823 8.27 -11.77 -18.07
C ALA A 823 8.71 -12.31 -19.44
N PRO A 824 9.80 -11.78 -20.04
CA PRO A 824 10.19 -12.20 -21.37
C PRO A 824 10.17 -13.72 -21.38
N GLU A 825 9.59 -14.34 -22.41
CA GLU A 825 9.66 -15.79 -22.53
C GLU A 825 11.13 -16.19 -22.38
N GLY A 826 11.42 -17.05 -21.39
CA GLY A 826 12.79 -17.36 -20.99
C GLY A 826 13.35 -16.56 -19.80
N ALA A 827 12.55 -15.78 -19.08
CA ALA A 827 12.96 -15.25 -17.78
C ALA A 827 13.32 -16.42 -16.85
N ALA A 828 14.52 -16.34 -16.26
CA ALA A 828 15.02 -17.29 -15.28
C ALA A 828 14.03 -17.40 -14.11
N GLN A 829 13.54 -18.61 -13.87
CA GLN A 829 12.71 -18.98 -12.73
C GLN A 829 13.53 -19.88 -11.81
N VAL A 830 13.57 -19.55 -10.53
CA VAL A 830 14.28 -20.28 -9.50
C VAL A 830 13.31 -21.26 -8.84
N THR A 831 13.58 -22.55 -9.04
CA THR A 831 12.86 -23.62 -8.34
C THR A 831 13.61 -23.97 -7.07
N ALA A 832 12.92 -24.02 -5.94
CA ALA A 832 13.49 -24.48 -4.68
C ALA A 832 13.71 -25.99 -4.70
N THR A 833 14.86 -26.43 -4.21
CA THR A 833 15.19 -27.83 -3.92
C THR A 833 15.13 -28.12 -2.42
N THR A 834 15.06 -27.08 -1.59
CA THR A 834 14.84 -27.13 -0.15
C THR A 834 13.50 -26.50 0.23
N ASP A 835 12.97 -26.85 1.39
CA ASP A 835 11.73 -26.31 1.95
C ASP A 835 11.91 -24.99 2.71
N TRP A 836 13.05 -24.34 2.51
CA TRP A 836 13.38 -23.06 3.11
C TRP A 836 14.22 -22.20 2.16
N VAL A 837 14.12 -20.89 2.35
CA VAL A 837 14.98 -19.89 1.73
C VAL A 837 15.59 -19.00 2.81
N PHE A 838 16.74 -18.43 2.52
CA PHE A 838 17.37 -17.44 3.37
C PHE A 838 17.19 -16.06 2.77
N PHE A 839 16.72 -15.09 3.55
CA PHE A 839 16.65 -13.70 3.11
C PHE A 839 17.69 -12.86 3.83
N THR A 840 18.18 -11.83 3.16
CA THR A 840 19.07 -10.83 3.76
C THR A 840 18.86 -9.46 3.12
N ARG A 841 19.07 -8.40 3.90
CA ARG A 841 19.10 -7.03 3.37
C ARG A 841 20.22 -6.92 2.35
N ARG A 842 19.91 -6.38 1.16
CA ARG A 842 20.91 -6.20 0.10
C ARG A 842 21.94 -5.17 0.55
N ARG A 843 23.22 -5.49 0.35
CA ARG A 843 24.33 -4.55 0.54
C ARG A 843 24.48 -3.70 -0.72
N ASP A 844 24.43 -2.39 -0.54
CA ASP A 844 24.81 -1.43 -1.58
C ASP A 844 26.20 -0.91 -1.24
N VAL A 845 27.17 -1.16 -2.13
CA VAL A 845 28.48 -0.49 -2.11
C VAL A 845 28.57 0.30 -3.39
N VAL A 846 28.72 1.61 -3.28
CA VAL A 846 28.92 2.50 -4.43
C VAL A 846 30.34 3.03 -4.33
N CYS A 847 31.24 2.46 -5.12
CA CYS A 847 32.62 2.92 -5.20
C CYS A 847 32.72 4.15 -6.14
N ALA A 848 33.56 5.13 -5.80
CA ALA A 848 33.82 6.26 -6.69
C ALA A 848 34.39 5.75 -8.04
N GLY A 849 33.70 6.07 -9.14
CA GLY A 849 34.01 5.54 -10.48
C GLY A 849 33.10 4.39 -10.93
N GLU A 850 32.28 3.83 -10.03
CA GLU A 850 31.25 2.86 -10.36
C GLU A 850 29.91 3.59 -10.54
N GLN A 851 29.75 4.24 -11.71
CA GLN A 851 28.41 4.56 -12.17
C GLN A 851 27.73 3.26 -12.59
N VAL A 852 27.02 2.60 -11.66
CA VAL A 852 25.98 1.65 -12.04
C VAL A 852 24.74 2.45 -12.42
N GLU A 853 24.82 3.13 -13.56
CA GLU A 853 23.65 3.26 -14.42
C GLU A 853 23.79 2.14 -15.43
N VAL A 854 22.95 1.11 -15.31
CA VAL A 854 22.61 0.35 -16.53
C VAL A 854 21.99 1.40 -17.43
N PRO A 855 22.61 1.79 -18.55
CA PRO A 855 21.97 2.75 -19.44
C PRO A 855 20.70 2.05 -19.91
N VAL A 856 19.56 2.50 -19.39
CA VAL A 856 18.30 2.31 -20.09
C VAL A 856 18.59 2.88 -21.47
N ARG A 857 18.57 2.04 -22.51
CA ARG A 857 18.75 2.55 -23.88
C ARG A 857 17.78 3.72 -24.01
N THR A 858 18.29 4.93 -24.19
CA THR A 858 17.45 6.11 -24.39
C THR A 858 17.30 6.34 -25.88
N ARG A 859 16.13 6.84 -26.27
CA ARG A 859 15.86 7.34 -27.60
C ARG A 859 15.82 8.85 -27.56
N THR A 860 16.65 9.49 -28.37
CA THR A 860 16.84 10.94 -28.39
C THR A 860 16.19 11.53 -29.63
N TYR A 861 15.25 12.45 -29.44
CA TYR A 861 14.57 13.18 -30.51
C TYR A 861 14.88 14.66 -30.44
N ARG A 862 15.02 15.29 -31.60
CA ARG A 862 15.05 16.76 -31.71
C ARG A 862 13.66 17.29 -32.02
N LEU A 863 13.18 18.24 -31.22
CA LEU A 863 11.95 18.96 -31.48
C LEU A 863 12.24 20.21 -32.30
N PHE A 864 11.58 20.33 -33.45
CA PHE A 864 11.61 21.48 -34.34
C PHE A 864 10.25 22.18 -34.35
N HIS A 865 10.28 23.51 -34.45
CA HIS A 865 9.09 24.34 -34.52
C HIS A 865 9.16 25.32 -35.69
N ARG A 866 8.01 25.62 -36.30
CA ARG A 866 7.88 26.67 -37.31
C ARG A 866 6.58 27.44 -37.11
N ARG A 867 6.67 28.76 -37.12
CA ARG A 867 5.51 29.66 -37.16
C ARG A 867 5.06 29.95 -38.60
N ARG A 868 3.75 30.11 -38.79
CA ARG A 868 3.13 30.59 -40.03
C ARG A 868 2.07 31.67 -39.76
N ASP A 869 2.02 32.67 -40.63
CA ASP A 869 0.95 33.66 -40.70
C ASP A 869 -0.12 33.17 -41.71
N ALA A 870 -1.41 33.25 -41.37
CA ALA A 870 -2.58 32.55 -41.95
C ALA A 870 -2.70 32.54 -43.50
N GLN A 871 -3.47 31.68 -44.20
CA GLN A 871 -4.67 30.87 -43.90
C GLN A 871 -4.72 29.66 -44.88
N GLN A 872 -5.37 28.55 -44.48
CA GLN A 872 -5.48 27.24 -45.17
C GLN A 872 -4.23 26.36 -45.17
N LEU A 873 -4.04 25.62 -44.07
CA LEU A 873 -3.14 24.46 -44.02
C LEU A 873 -3.91 23.20 -44.47
N THR A 874 -3.39 22.54 -45.49
CA THR A 874 -3.83 21.21 -45.95
C THR A 874 -2.96 20.13 -45.32
N ARG A 875 -3.47 18.89 -45.22
CA ARG A 875 -2.71 17.69 -44.77
C ARG A 875 -1.31 17.58 -45.41
N THR A 876 -1.19 18.06 -46.63
CA THR A 876 0.02 17.99 -47.45
C THR A 876 1.10 19.01 -47.08
N ASP A 877 0.85 19.95 -46.16
CA ASP A 877 1.82 21.03 -45.86
C ASP A 877 2.92 20.64 -44.87
N LEU A 878 2.65 19.76 -43.89
CA LEU A 878 3.70 19.26 -42.97
C LEU A 878 4.65 18.31 -43.70
N SER A 879 4.11 17.31 -44.40
CA SER A 879 4.89 16.39 -45.24
C SER A 879 5.64 17.07 -46.38
N ARG A 880 5.07 18.08 -47.07
CA ARG A 880 5.82 18.87 -48.09
C ARG A 880 6.85 19.83 -47.49
N GLY A 881 6.54 20.44 -46.35
CA GLY A 881 7.43 21.36 -45.64
C GLY A 881 8.63 20.64 -45.02
N VAL A 882 8.43 19.40 -44.56
CA VAL A 882 9.49 18.50 -44.16
C VAL A 882 10.23 17.99 -45.39
N ALA A 883 9.57 17.42 -46.42
CA ALA A 883 10.22 16.84 -47.62
C ALA A 883 10.97 17.83 -48.57
N GLY A 884 11.30 19.05 -48.15
CA GLY A 884 12.21 19.96 -48.86
C GLY A 884 11.75 20.44 -50.25
N THR A 885 10.49 20.25 -50.63
CA THR A 885 9.99 20.67 -51.97
C THR A 885 9.59 22.14 -52.04
N VAL A 886 9.78 22.90 -50.94
CA VAL A 886 9.47 24.34 -50.85
C VAL A 886 10.73 25.12 -50.46
N GLY A 887 11.71 25.19 -51.37
CA GLY A 887 12.90 26.03 -51.23
C GLY A 887 13.86 25.61 -50.11
N SER A 888 15.14 25.91 -50.25
CA SER A 888 16.23 25.52 -49.34
C SER A 888 16.22 26.22 -47.96
N ASP A 889 15.05 26.61 -47.47
CA ASP A 889 14.86 27.30 -46.19
C ASP A 889 13.57 26.76 -45.55
N SER A 890 13.67 25.57 -44.94
CA SER A 890 12.52 24.84 -44.37
C SER A 890 11.86 25.59 -43.21
N GLY A 891 12.51 26.63 -42.67
CA GLY A 891 11.97 27.57 -41.69
C GLY A 891 11.64 26.95 -40.34
N PHE A 892 12.08 25.71 -40.11
CA PHE A 892 11.97 25.00 -38.83
C PHE A 892 13.19 25.30 -37.98
N GLU A 893 12.97 25.84 -36.78
CA GLU A 893 14.02 26.11 -35.80
C GLU A 893 14.05 25.03 -34.71
N PRO A 894 15.25 24.62 -34.24
CA PRO A 894 15.37 23.64 -33.16
C PRO A 894 14.93 24.26 -31.84
N VAL A 895 14.04 23.57 -31.12
CA VAL A 895 13.50 24.03 -29.84
C VAL A 895 14.19 23.37 -28.67
N ALA A 896 14.21 22.04 -28.67
CA ALA A 896 14.73 21.25 -27.55
C ALA A 896 15.16 19.86 -28.03
N THR A 897 16.05 19.23 -27.27
CA THR A 897 16.33 17.80 -27.40
C THR A 897 15.60 17.08 -26.28
N VAL A 898 14.84 16.05 -26.63
CA VAL A 898 14.04 15.27 -25.69
C VAL A 898 14.46 13.81 -25.74
N GLN A 899 14.60 13.19 -24.57
CA GLN A 899 14.97 11.80 -24.41
C GLN A 899 13.80 11.01 -23.83
N PHE A 900 13.71 9.75 -24.26
CA PHE A 900 12.74 8.77 -23.80
C PHE A 900 13.46 7.47 -23.45
N ALA A 901 12.88 6.66 -22.58
CA ALA A 901 13.32 5.27 -22.46
C ALA A 901 12.97 4.48 -23.76
N ALA A 902 13.86 3.58 -24.20
CA ALA A 902 13.65 2.77 -25.39
C ALA A 902 12.39 1.89 -25.24
N GLY A 903 11.58 1.82 -26.30
CA GLY A 903 10.29 1.13 -26.28
C GLY A 903 9.20 1.79 -25.40
N GLU A 904 9.48 2.92 -24.74
CA GLU A 904 8.52 3.64 -23.91
C GLU A 904 8.19 5.05 -24.45
N VAL A 905 7.07 5.58 -23.95
CA VAL A 905 6.57 6.93 -24.24
C VAL A 905 6.91 7.94 -23.12
N THR A 906 7.58 7.46 -22.06
CA THR A 906 7.93 8.25 -20.88
C THR A 906 9.09 9.19 -21.18
N LEU A 907 8.85 10.50 -21.04
CA LEU A 907 9.88 11.53 -21.20
C LEU A 907 10.88 11.44 -20.05
N THR A 908 12.15 11.16 -20.35
CA THR A 908 13.24 11.11 -19.36
C THR A 908 13.95 12.45 -19.23
N SER A 909 13.89 13.30 -20.25
CA SER A 909 14.38 14.67 -20.17
C SER A 909 13.56 15.53 -19.19
N PRO A 910 14.19 16.46 -18.45
CA PRO A 910 13.46 17.39 -17.59
C PRO A 910 12.44 18.22 -18.38
N VAL A 911 11.17 18.20 -17.94
CA VAL A 911 10.09 19.00 -18.55
C VAL A 911 10.41 20.50 -18.51
N ALA A 912 11.15 20.95 -17.49
CA ALA A 912 11.58 22.35 -17.36
C ALA A 912 12.45 22.80 -18.54
N ASP A 913 13.36 21.95 -19.02
CA ASP A 913 14.27 22.27 -20.13
C ASP A 913 13.51 22.35 -21.46
N LEU A 914 12.59 21.40 -21.68
CA LEU A 914 11.67 21.43 -22.83
C LEU A 914 10.83 22.72 -22.83
N ARG A 915 10.26 23.10 -21.68
CA ARG A 915 9.47 24.33 -21.55
C ARG A 915 10.30 25.59 -21.78
N ALA A 916 11.52 25.64 -21.25
CA ALA A 916 12.44 26.75 -21.45
C ALA A 916 12.83 26.90 -22.94
N GLY A 917 13.14 25.79 -23.61
CA GLY A 917 13.39 25.78 -25.06
C GLY A 917 12.18 26.28 -25.85
N TRP A 918 10.98 25.80 -25.50
CA TRP A 918 9.73 26.23 -26.15
C TRP A 918 9.41 27.72 -25.95
N GLN A 919 9.79 28.30 -24.83
CA GLN A 919 9.60 29.73 -24.55
C GLN A 919 10.61 30.63 -25.28
N ALA A 920 11.74 30.08 -25.73
CA ALA A 920 12.79 30.81 -26.41
C ALA A 920 12.50 31.01 -27.92
N VAL A 921 11.50 30.32 -28.46
CA VAL A 921 11.11 30.34 -29.88
C VAL A 921 9.75 31.04 -30.09
N ASP A 922 9.52 31.57 -31.29
CA ASP A 922 8.28 32.28 -31.63
C ASP A 922 7.14 31.27 -31.91
N ARG A 923 6.47 30.87 -30.84
CA ARG A 923 5.61 29.67 -30.74
C ARG A 923 4.22 29.73 -31.40
N GLY A 924 3.71 30.92 -31.72
CA GLY A 924 2.28 31.11 -31.99
C GLY A 924 1.39 30.81 -30.76
N ASP A 925 0.08 30.97 -30.91
CA ASP A 925 -0.89 30.75 -29.81
C ASP A 925 -1.48 29.33 -29.83
N GLU A 926 -1.39 28.65 -30.98
CA GLU A 926 -1.97 27.33 -31.22
C GLU A 926 -1.03 26.46 -32.09
N ILE A 927 -0.88 25.17 -31.75
CA ILE A 927 -0.27 24.15 -32.59
C ILE A 927 -1.36 23.52 -33.47
N LEU A 928 -1.21 23.59 -34.79
CA LEU A 928 -2.19 23.01 -35.73
C LEU A 928 -1.78 21.64 -36.26
N LEU A 929 -0.47 21.42 -36.44
CA LEU A 929 0.10 20.18 -36.99
C LEU A 929 1.31 19.77 -36.17
N ALA A 930 1.43 18.47 -35.88
CA ALA A 930 2.57 17.88 -35.22
C ALA A 930 2.95 16.55 -35.91
N GLY A 931 4.24 16.33 -36.14
CA GLY A 931 4.77 15.14 -36.82
C GLY A 931 5.95 14.55 -36.06
N VAL A 932 6.16 13.24 -36.18
CA VAL A 932 7.32 12.54 -35.60
C VAL A 932 7.80 11.45 -36.56
N GLY A 933 9.11 11.28 -36.70
CA GLY A 933 9.70 10.18 -37.48
C GLY A 933 11.00 9.67 -36.85
N ASP A 934 11.43 8.49 -37.28
CA ASP A 934 12.65 7.81 -36.81
C ASP A 934 13.69 7.69 -37.95
N PHE A 935 14.99 7.65 -37.63
CA PHE A 935 16.07 7.72 -38.65
C PHE A 935 16.55 6.38 -39.21
N ALA A 936 16.36 5.24 -38.51
CA ALA A 936 16.66 3.89 -39.04
C ALA A 936 16.18 2.75 -38.12
N ASP A 937 16.31 2.91 -36.80
CA ASP A 937 15.90 1.92 -35.79
C ASP A 937 14.59 2.38 -35.13
N SER A 938 13.44 2.00 -35.71
CA SER A 938 12.13 2.39 -35.17
C SER A 938 11.69 1.48 -34.04
N ASP A 939 11.23 2.06 -32.93
CA ASP A 939 10.48 1.36 -31.87
C ASP A 939 9.00 1.14 -32.27
N GLY A 940 8.63 1.50 -33.50
CA GLY A 940 7.28 1.42 -34.07
C GLY A 940 6.53 2.76 -34.08
N GLU A 941 5.70 2.95 -35.11
CA GLU A 941 4.88 4.16 -35.31
C GLU A 941 4.07 4.55 -34.06
N ALA A 942 3.44 3.57 -33.40
CA ALA A 942 2.63 3.81 -32.21
C ALA A 942 3.45 4.38 -31.03
N VAL A 943 4.70 3.94 -30.86
CA VAL A 943 5.58 4.43 -29.80
C VAL A 943 6.05 5.84 -30.12
N ALA A 944 6.42 6.12 -31.38
CA ALA A 944 6.81 7.46 -31.83
C ALA A 944 5.66 8.48 -31.64
N LEU A 945 4.44 8.13 -32.04
CA LEU A 945 3.25 8.97 -31.82
C LEU A 945 2.95 9.19 -30.33
N GLY A 946 3.12 8.15 -29.51
CA GLY A 946 2.99 8.25 -28.06
C GLY A 946 4.00 9.21 -27.43
N ARG A 947 5.26 9.20 -27.90
CA ARG A 947 6.31 10.14 -27.47
C ARG A 947 5.96 11.59 -27.83
N LEU A 948 5.46 11.83 -29.04
CA LEU A 948 4.99 13.15 -29.47
C LEU A 948 3.80 13.63 -28.61
N SER A 949 2.90 12.72 -28.22
CA SER A 949 1.82 13.05 -27.28
C SER A 949 2.35 13.49 -25.92
N SER A 950 3.38 12.79 -25.38
CA SER A 950 4.02 13.17 -24.11
C SER A 950 4.63 14.57 -24.16
N VAL A 951 5.28 14.94 -25.27
CA VAL A 951 5.81 16.30 -25.49
C VAL A 951 4.69 17.34 -25.50
N ARG A 952 3.58 17.07 -26.20
CA ARG A 952 2.42 17.98 -26.22
C ARG A 952 1.80 18.16 -24.83
N SER A 953 1.63 17.08 -24.08
CA SER A 953 1.13 17.14 -22.71
C SER A 953 2.05 17.96 -21.81
N ALA A 954 3.37 17.83 -21.98
CA ALA A 954 4.33 18.63 -21.23
C ALA A 954 4.23 20.14 -21.54
N LEU A 955 3.75 20.51 -22.73
CA LEU A 955 3.59 21.89 -23.22
C LEU A 955 2.17 22.46 -23.08
N ALA A 956 1.20 21.71 -22.55
CA ALA A 956 -0.22 22.07 -22.59
C ALA A 956 -0.58 23.41 -21.91
N ASP A 957 0.20 23.86 -20.92
CA ASP A 957 -0.01 25.14 -20.25
C ASP A 957 0.52 26.36 -21.05
N LEU A 958 1.34 26.11 -22.08
CA LEU A 958 2.08 27.16 -22.81
C LEU A 958 1.52 27.44 -24.21
N VAL A 959 0.79 26.50 -24.80
CA VAL A 959 0.24 26.60 -26.16
C VAL A 959 -0.99 25.70 -26.29
N ASP A 960 -2.05 26.19 -26.94
CA ASP A 960 -3.20 25.33 -27.24
C ASP A 960 -2.79 24.31 -28.31
N SER A 961 -2.88 23.04 -27.99
CA SER A 961 -2.64 21.96 -28.95
C SER A 961 -3.85 21.05 -29.09
N SER A 962 -5.01 21.40 -28.53
CA SER A 962 -6.19 20.53 -28.48
C SER A 962 -6.69 20.11 -29.87
N GLN A 963 -6.54 20.99 -30.86
CA GLN A 963 -6.93 20.74 -32.26
C GLN A 963 -5.74 20.28 -33.14
N ALA A 964 -4.56 20.09 -32.55
CA ALA A 964 -3.37 19.72 -33.31
C ALA A 964 -3.54 18.33 -33.93
N LYS A 965 -3.43 18.27 -35.26
CA LYS A 965 -3.40 17.01 -35.98
C LYS A 965 -2.01 16.37 -35.89
N VAL A 966 -1.97 15.10 -35.50
CA VAL A 966 -0.73 14.34 -35.31
C VAL A 966 -0.51 13.35 -36.45
N GLU A 967 0.71 13.24 -36.96
CA GLU A 967 1.09 12.23 -37.96
C GLU A 967 2.48 11.63 -37.73
N TYR A 968 2.69 10.42 -38.26
CA TYR A 968 4.01 9.80 -38.35
C TYR A 968 4.64 10.12 -39.70
N LEU A 969 5.90 10.54 -39.68
CA LEU A 969 6.69 10.90 -40.86
C LEU A 969 7.57 9.71 -41.23
N ALA A 970 7.18 9.01 -42.30
CA ALA A 970 7.89 7.82 -42.76
C ALA A 970 9.31 8.11 -43.28
N GLU A 971 9.56 9.32 -43.78
CA GLU A 971 10.88 9.78 -44.20
C GLU A 971 11.14 11.16 -43.60
N ILE A 972 12.29 11.30 -42.94
CA ILE A 972 12.83 12.59 -42.51
C ILE A 972 13.96 12.98 -43.47
N PRO A 973 14.01 14.22 -43.97
CA PRO A 973 15.09 14.66 -44.84
C PRO A 973 16.43 14.72 -44.11
N ALA A 974 17.49 14.46 -44.87
CA ALA A 974 18.85 14.41 -44.37
C ALA A 974 19.33 15.71 -43.68
N GLU A 975 18.72 16.86 -43.96
CA GLU A 975 19.06 18.13 -43.30
C GLU A 975 18.70 18.17 -41.80
N PHE A 976 17.77 17.31 -41.35
CA PHE A 976 17.40 17.16 -39.94
C PHE A 976 18.11 15.97 -39.27
N HIS A 977 18.99 15.27 -39.99
CA HIS A 977 19.74 14.14 -39.45
C HIS A 977 20.98 14.67 -38.72
N GLU A 978 20.93 14.69 -37.39
CA GLU A 978 22.10 15.01 -36.57
C GLU A 978 22.68 13.72 -35.96
N PRO A 979 24.02 13.58 -35.87
CA PRO A 979 24.64 12.44 -35.21
C PRO A 979 24.19 12.32 -33.74
N GLY A 980 23.74 11.12 -33.35
CA GLY A 980 23.31 10.83 -31.98
C GLY A 980 21.81 11.04 -31.71
N LEU A 981 21.02 11.39 -32.72
CA LEU A 981 19.56 11.38 -32.65
C LEU A 981 19.00 10.06 -33.20
N ASP A 982 17.91 9.60 -32.60
CA ASP A 982 17.12 8.44 -33.04
C ASP A 982 15.94 8.85 -33.95
N GLY A 983 15.50 10.11 -33.85
CA GLY A 983 14.43 10.66 -34.68
C GLY A 983 14.26 12.17 -34.54
N ALA A 984 13.24 12.72 -35.20
CA ALA A 984 12.87 14.13 -35.11
C ALA A 984 11.36 14.32 -34.95
N MET A 985 11.00 15.39 -34.26
CA MET A 985 9.63 15.84 -34.06
C MET A 985 9.46 17.24 -34.66
N PHE A 986 8.33 17.51 -35.28
CA PHE A 986 8.03 18.76 -35.96
C PHE A 986 6.70 19.31 -35.45
N THR A 987 6.64 20.61 -35.21
CA THR A 987 5.40 21.30 -34.83
C THR A 987 5.22 22.56 -35.65
N LEU A 988 3.97 22.83 -36.05
CA LEU A 988 3.62 24.03 -36.79
C LEU A 988 2.64 24.89 -35.97
N GLY A 989 3.07 26.08 -35.60
CA GLY A 989 2.30 27.06 -34.82
C GLY A 989 1.67 28.15 -35.68
N MET A 990 0.50 28.63 -35.27
CA MET A 990 -0.13 29.83 -35.81
C MET A 990 -0.47 30.83 -34.70
N ARG A 991 -0.43 32.12 -35.04
CA ARG A 991 -0.94 33.18 -34.18
C ARG A 991 -2.41 33.39 -34.49
N ARG A 992 -3.26 33.33 -33.47
CA ARG A 992 -4.71 33.48 -33.66
C ARG A 992 -5.00 34.98 -33.77
N GLN A 993 -5.32 35.47 -34.97
CA GLN A 993 -5.72 36.87 -35.14
C GLN A 993 -6.98 37.12 -34.30
N MET A 994 -6.86 37.97 -33.28
CA MET A 994 -7.98 38.28 -32.41
C MET A 994 -8.75 39.47 -32.98
N ARG A 995 -9.91 39.18 -33.59
CA ARG A 995 -10.91 40.20 -33.90
C ARG A 995 -11.69 40.53 -32.63
N THR A 996 -11.56 41.77 -32.19
CA THR A 996 -12.33 42.32 -31.06
C THR A 996 -13.07 43.56 -31.52
N CYS A 997 -14.06 44.03 -30.77
CA CYS A 997 -14.77 45.26 -31.13
C CYS A 997 -15.06 46.12 -29.91
N ILE A 998 -15.19 47.42 -30.16
CA ILE A 998 -15.65 48.43 -29.20
C ILE A 998 -16.88 49.12 -29.80
N THR A 999 -17.98 49.16 -29.05
CA THR A 999 -19.15 49.95 -29.44
C THR A 999 -19.00 51.38 -28.93
N VAL A 1000 -18.99 52.34 -29.85
CA VAL A 1000 -18.89 53.78 -29.57
C VAL A 1000 -20.28 54.42 -29.64
N TYR A 1001 -20.74 55.02 -28.55
CA TYR A 1001 -22.01 55.76 -28.53
C TYR A 1001 -21.77 57.26 -28.63
N ARG A 1002 -22.41 57.90 -29.61
CA ARG A 1002 -22.37 59.35 -29.83
C ARG A 1002 -23.46 60.04 -29.05
N LEU A 1003 -23.08 60.97 -28.17
CA LEU A 1003 -23.99 61.69 -27.29
C LEU A 1003 -23.75 63.20 -27.41
N GLN A 1004 -24.84 63.98 -27.42
CA GLN A 1004 -24.76 65.44 -27.21
C GLN A 1004 -24.23 65.72 -25.79
N PRO A 1005 -23.55 66.86 -25.52
CA PRO A 1005 -22.84 67.07 -24.26
C PRO A 1005 -23.74 66.96 -23.02
N GLU A 1006 -24.97 67.48 -23.10
CA GLU A 1006 -25.94 67.39 -22.01
C GLU A 1006 -26.54 65.99 -21.86
N ALA A 1007 -26.68 65.23 -22.95
CA ALA A 1007 -27.09 63.83 -22.89
C ALA A 1007 -25.98 62.95 -22.28
N HIS A 1008 -24.72 63.20 -22.64
CA HIS A 1008 -23.56 62.53 -22.08
C HIS A 1008 -23.49 62.72 -20.55
N LYS A 1009 -23.62 63.95 -20.05
CA LYS A 1009 -23.67 64.24 -18.60
C LYS A 1009 -24.80 63.48 -17.89
N ARG A 1010 -26.00 63.42 -18.49
CA ARG A 1010 -27.13 62.67 -17.90
C ARG A 1010 -26.86 61.18 -17.87
N VAL A 1011 -26.37 60.60 -18.96
CA VAL A 1011 -26.03 59.17 -19.06
C VAL A 1011 -24.98 58.77 -18.03
N VAL A 1012 -23.89 59.53 -17.92
CA VAL A 1012 -22.83 59.29 -16.91
C VAL A 1012 -23.39 59.39 -15.50
N THR A 1013 -24.24 60.38 -15.23
CA THR A 1013 -24.89 60.53 -13.91
C THR A 1013 -25.80 59.35 -13.57
N VAL A 1014 -26.52 58.80 -14.56
CA VAL A 1014 -27.39 57.63 -14.40
C VAL A 1014 -26.55 56.37 -14.17
N LEU A 1015 -25.47 56.17 -14.93
CA LEU A 1015 -24.55 55.03 -14.76
C LEU A 1015 -23.92 54.99 -13.36
N ARG A 1016 -23.45 56.13 -12.85
CA ARG A 1016 -22.90 56.23 -11.49
C ARG A 1016 -23.92 55.91 -10.39
N ARG A 1017 -25.23 55.97 -10.66
CA ARG A 1017 -26.29 55.69 -9.69
C ARG A 1017 -26.82 54.25 -9.72
N LEU A 1018 -26.72 53.56 -10.86
CA LEU A 1018 -27.45 52.30 -11.07
C LEU A 1018 -26.70 51.02 -10.73
N GLY A 1019 -25.38 51.05 -10.54
CA GLY A 1019 -24.60 49.86 -10.19
C GLY A 1019 -24.62 48.76 -11.28
N ASP A 1020 -23.92 47.66 -11.01
CA ASP A 1020 -23.23 46.81 -12.00
C ASP A 1020 -24.08 45.88 -12.90
N SER A 1021 -25.40 46.08 -13.01
CA SER A 1021 -26.29 45.06 -13.62
C SER A 1021 -27.34 45.54 -14.62
N GLU A 1022 -27.44 46.85 -14.89
CA GLU A 1022 -28.46 47.36 -15.82
C GLU A 1022 -27.92 47.46 -17.26
N PRO A 1023 -28.64 46.93 -18.27
CA PRO A 1023 -28.22 47.05 -19.67
C PRO A 1023 -28.24 48.53 -20.12
N LEU A 1024 -27.29 48.90 -21.00
CA LEU A 1024 -27.11 50.29 -21.47
C LEU A 1024 -28.36 50.89 -22.11
N THR A 1025 -29.22 50.07 -22.72
CA THR A 1025 -30.51 50.50 -23.26
C THR A 1025 -31.41 51.10 -22.17
N THR A 1026 -31.44 50.50 -20.98
CA THR A 1026 -32.19 51.02 -19.81
C THR A 1026 -31.60 52.32 -19.31
N VAL A 1027 -30.27 52.45 -19.34
CA VAL A 1027 -29.56 53.67 -18.97
C VAL A 1027 -29.93 54.82 -19.91
N PHE A 1028 -29.92 54.58 -21.22
CA PHE A 1028 -30.30 55.60 -22.22
C PHE A 1028 -31.77 56.01 -22.10
N GLN A 1029 -32.68 55.05 -21.87
CA GLN A 1029 -34.09 55.34 -21.61
C GLN A 1029 -34.28 56.21 -20.36
N ARG A 1030 -33.59 55.89 -19.25
CA ARG A 1030 -33.68 56.68 -18.00
C ARG A 1030 -33.01 58.06 -18.12
N ALA A 1031 -32.02 58.21 -18.99
CA ALA A 1031 -31.40 59.49 -19.31
C ALA A 1031 -32.18 60.32 -20.35
N ASP A 1032 -33.30 59.78 -20.84
CA ASP A 1032 -34.15 60.35 -21.89
C ASP A 1032 -33.31 60.74 -23.12
N THR A 1033 -32.59 59.75 -23.66
CA THR A 1033 -31.75 59.91 -24.84
C THR A 1033 -31.72 58.65 -25.70
N SER A 1034 -31.48 58.81 -26.99
CA SER A 1034 -31.31 57.74 -27.97
C SER A 1034 -30.00 57.99 -28.73
N PRO A 1035 -28.86 57.46 -28.26
CA PRO A 1035 -27.58 57.70 -28.91
C PRO A 1035 -27.47 56.96 -30.24
N GLU A 1036 -26.63 57.47 -31.13
CA GLU A 1036 -26.17 56.71 -32.29
C GLU A 1036 -25.03 55.77 -31.84
N ALA A 1037 -25.15 54.49 -32.17
CA ALA A 1037 -24.14 53.48 -31.86
C ALA A 1037 -23.32 53.13 -33.10
N TYR A 1038 -22.00 53.13 -32.97
CA TYR A 1038 -21.05 52.72 -34.01
C TYR A 1038 -20.19 51.57 -33.48
N THR A 1039 -20.02 50.50 -34.24
CA THR A 1039 -19.13 49.41 -33.84
C THR A 1039 -17.80 49.54 -34.57
N VAL A 1040 -16.72 49.71 -33.81
CA VAL A 1040 -15.36 49.76 -34.35
C VAL A 1040 -14.72 48.39 -34.15
N GLN A 1041 -14.36 47.74 -35.25
CA GLN A 1041 -13.64 46.47 -35.24
C GLN A 1041 -12.14 46.72 -35.07
N LEU A 1042 -11.52 45.93 -34.19
CA LEU A 1042 -10.08 45.90 -33.98
C LEU A 1042 -9.54 44.54 -34.39
N LEU A 1043 -8.48 44.55 -35.19
CA LEU A 1043 -7.71 43.37 -35.55
C LEU A 1043 -6.35 43.50 -34.87
N ASP A 1044 -6.04 42.57 -33.96
CA ASP A 1044 -4.79 42.57 -33.18
C ASP A 1044 -4.52 43.93 -32.48
N ASP A 1045 -5.57 44.46 -31.86
CA ASP A 1045 -5.61 45.75 -31.13
C ASP A 1045 -5.49 47.02 -31.98
N GLU A 1046 -5.41 46.91 -33.30
CA GLU A 1046 -5.41 48.03 -34.25
C GLU A 1046 -6.78 48.17 -34.93
N VAL A 1047 -7.20 49.40 -35.23
CA VAL A 1047 -8.50 49.67 -35.88
C VAL A 1047 -8.47 49.15 -37.33
N GLU A 1048 -9.39 48.24 -37.69
CA GLU A 1048 -9.37 47.53 -39.00
C GLU A 1048 -9.60 48.48 -40.20
N ASN A 1049 -10.21 49.66 -39.98
CA ASN A 1049 -10.42 50.68 -41.01
C ASN A 1049 -10.45 52.11 -40.41
N PRO A 1050 -9.28 52.69 -40.05
CA PRO A 1050 -9.22 53.95 -39.31
C PRO A 1050 -9.67 55.14 -40.15
N ASP A 1051 -9.55 55.08 -41.47
CA ASP A 1051 -9.94 56.18 -42.37
C ASP A 1051 -11.46 56.31 -42.50
N SER A 1052 -12.18 55.18 -42.55
CA SER A 1052 -13.65 55.21 -42.50
C SER A 1052 -14.13 55.77 -41.17
N VAL A 1053 -13.53 55.34 -40.06
CA VAL A 1053 -13.84 55.86 -38.73
C VAL A 1053 -13.54 57.36 -38.67
N ARG A 1054 -12.40 57.84 -39.18
CA ARG A 1054 -12.09 59.27 -39.26
C ARG A 1054 -13.10 60.05 -40.08
N ALA A 1055 -13.48 59.54 -41.25
CA ALA A 1055 -14.41 60.22 -42.15
C ALA A 1055 -15.80 60.41 -41.50
N ASP A 1056 -16.29 59.40 -40.78
CA ASP A 1056 -17.59 59.44 -40.10
C ASP A 1056 -17.62 60.43 -38.92
N TRP A 1057 -16.46 60.86 -38.43
CA TRP A 1057 -16.31 61.80 -37.31
C TRP A 1057 -15.78 63.17 -37.73
N ALA A 1058 -15.39 63.38 -38.98
CA ALA A 1058 -14.70 64.58 -39.46
C ALA A 1058 -15.50 65.89 -39.31
N GLN A 1059 -16.83 65.83 -39.24
CA GLN A 1059 -17.71 66.99 -39.05
C GLN A 1059 -18.07 67.28 -37.58
N LEU A 1060 -17.52 66.49 -36.65
CA LEU A 1060 -17.84 66.54 -35.23
C LEU A 1060 -16.60 66.96 -34.44
N ARG A 1061 -16.77 67.91 -33.52
CA ARG A 1061 -15.78 68.23 -32.50
C ARG A 1061 -16.00 67.29 -31.32
N VAL A 1062 -15.09 66.34 -31.13
CA VAL A 1062 -15.12 65.42 -29.99
C VAL A 1062 -14.62 66.13 -28.74
N LEU A 1063 -15.41 66.09 -27.66
CA LEU A 1063 -15.13 66.83 -26.43
C LEU A 1063 -14.52 65.95 -25.35
N GLN A 1064 -15.12 64.78 -25.10
CA GLN A 1064 -14.77 63.90 -23.99
C GLN A 1064 -15.23 62.47 -24.31
N GLY A 1065 -14.51 61.47 -23.80
CA GLY A 1065 -14.90 60.07 -23.92
C GLY A 1065 -14.70 59.31 -22.61
N MET A 1066 -15.52 58.29 -22.40
CA MET A 1066 -15.54 57.47 -21.20
C MET A 1066 -15.67 55.99 -21.57
N LEU A 1067 -14.78 55.15 -21.03
CA LEU A 1067 -14.74 53.71 -21.29
C LEU A 1067 -15.58 52.96 -20.25
N GLY A 1068 -16.59 52.22 -20.72
CA GLY A 1068 -17.36 51.26 -19.92
C GLY A 1068 -16.87 49.83 -20.14
N LEU A 1069 -16.65 49.10 -19.05
CA LEU A 1069 -16.22 47.70 -19.04
C LEU A 1069 -17.16 46.86 -18.16
N PRO A 1070 -17.39 45.57 -18.48
CA PRO A 1070 -18.11 44.66 -17.59
C PRO A 1070 -17.44 44.55 -16.21
N SER A 1071 -18.24 44.41 -15.14
CA SER A 1071 -17.75 44.33 -13.75
C SER A 1071 -16.86 43.12 -13.44
N ASN A 1072 -16.96 42.06 -14.24
CA ASN A 1072 -16.13 40.85 -14.11
C ASN A 1072 -14.80 40.92 -14.91
N THR A 1073 -14.46 42.05 -15.52
CA THR A 1073 -13.21 42.23 -16.28
C THR A 1073 -12.02 42.27 -15.32
N SER A 1074 -11.00 41.43 -15.55
CA SER A 1074 -9.79 41.41 -14.73
C SER A 1074 -8.98 42.72 -14.89
N ASP A 1075 -8.11 43.04 -13.92
CA ASP A 1075 -7.26 44.25 -14.03
C ASP A 1075 -6.34 44.24 -15.26
N ALA A 1076 -5.85 43.05 -15.66
CA ALA A 1076 -5.01 42.88 -16.85
C ALA A 1076 -5.80 43.08 -18.15
N ASP A 1077 -7.04 42.56 -18.20
CA ASP A 1077 -7.93 42.75 -19.35
C ASP A 1077 -8.39 44.19 -19.47
N ALA A 1078 -8.67 44.85 -18.34
CA ALA A 1078 -9.06 46.26 -18.30
C ALA A 1078 -7.97 47.16 -18.89
N GLU A 1079 -6.70 46.93 -18.54
CA GLU A 1079 -5.57 47.66 -19.12
C GLU A 1079 -5.44 47.43 -20.64
N THR A 1080 -5.72 46.21 -21.09
CA THR A 1080 -5.74 45.88 -22.53
C THR A 1080 -6.87 46.63 -23.25
N TRP A 1081 -8.07 46.68 -22.67
CA TRP A 1081 -9.19 47.44 -23.21
C TRP A 1081 -8.96 48.95 -23.19
N ARG A 1082 -8.24 49.51 -22.21
CA ARG A 1082 -7.83 50.92 -22.22
C ARG A 1082 -6.96 51.27 -23.41
N ARG A 1083 -5.94 50.44 -23.69
CA ARG A 1083 -5.08 50.63 -24.87
C ARG A 1083 -5.88 50.60 -26.17
N ARG A 1084 -6.80 49.64 -26.31
CA ARG A 1084 -7.71 49.55 -27.46
C ARG A 1084 -8.63 50.77 -27.59
N ALA A 1085 -9.22 51.21 -26.49
CA ALA A 1085 -10.08 52.39 -26.46
C ALA A 1085 -9.32 53.68 -26.82
N ALA A 1086 -8.06 53.80 -26.39
CA ALA A 1086 -7.19 54.91 -26.78
C ALA A 1086 -6.92 54.92 -28.30
N ARG A 1087 -6.66 53.76 -28.92
CA ARG A 1087 -6.52 53.64 -30.38
C ARG A 1087 -7.78 54.04 -31.14
N VAL A 1088 -8.95 53.62 -30.65
CA VAL A 1088 -10.24 54.06 -31.19
C VAL A 1088 -10.42 55.57 -30.98
N GLY A 1089 -10.02 56.10 -29.82
CA GLY A 1089 -10.00 57.52 -29.49
C GLY A 1089 -9.16 58.34 -30.47
N ASP A 1090 -7.93 57.93 -30.74
CA ASP A 1090 -7.02 58.55 -31.72
C ASP A 1090 -7.67 58.59 -33.11
N ALA A 1091 -8.35 57.52 -33.52
CA ALA A 1091 -9.04 57.43 -34.80
C ALA A 1091 -10.26 58.36 -34.91
N ILE A 1092 -10.89 58.76 -33.79
CA ILE A 1092 -12.03 59.69 -33.79
C ILE A 1092 -11.65 61.12 -33.38
N GLY A 1093 -10.37 61.39 -33.09
CA GLY A 1093 -9.89 62.71 -32.66
C GLY A 1093 -10.17 63.04 -31.19
N LEU A 1094 -10.33 62.03 -30.33
CA LEU A 1094 -10.51 62.18 -28.88
C LEU A 1094 -9.15 62.34 -28.19
N GLN A 1095 -8.92 63.47 -27.50
CA GLN A 1095 -7.62 63.76 -26.88
C GLN A 1095 -7.32 62.95 -25.61
N ALA A 1096 -8.35 62.53 -24.87
CA ALA A 1096 -8.21 61.71 -23.68
C ALA A 1096 -9.50 60.91 -23.43
N VAL A 1097 -9.35 59.67 -22.97
CA VAL A 1097 -10.43 58.83 -22.47
C VAL A 1097 -10.36 58.88 -20.94
N ASP A 1098 -11.39 59.40 -20.28
CA ASP A 1098 -11.43 59.43 -18.82
C ASP A 1098 -11.61 58.01 -18.26
N ASP A 1099 -10.79 57.66 -17.27
CA ASP A 1099 -10.69 56.33 -16.69
C ASP A 1099 -11.63 56.18 -15.49
N GLU A 1100 -12.93 56.11 -15.75
CA GLU A 1100 -13.92 55.71 -14.76
C GLU A 1100 -14.49 54.34 -15.10
N ARG A 1101 -14.16 53.33 -14.28
CA ARG A 1101 -14.76 52.00 -14.36
C ARG A 1101 -16.26 52.11 -14.06
N LEU A 1102 -17.06 52.12 -15.10
CA LEU A 1102 -18.51 51.95 -15.00
C LEU A 1102 -18.86 50.56 -15.51
N ALA A 1103 -19.43 49.75 -14.62
CA ALA A 1103 -19.93 48.42 -14.92
C ALA A 1103 -21.16 48.50 -15.82
N ALA A 1104 -20.91 48.57 -17.12
CA ALA A 1104 -21.94 48.52 -18.14
C ALA A 1104 -21.86 47.16 -18.84
N GLN A 1105 -23.02 46.54 -19.11
CA GLN A 1105 -23.06 45.45 -20.07
C GLN A 1105 -22.70 46.03 -21.45
N ALA A 1106 -21.45 45.82 -21.85
CA ALA A 1106 -21.05 45.93 -23.23
C ALA A 1106 -21.83 44.86 -24.01
N GLY A 1107 -22.52 45.24 -25.08
CA GLY A 1107 -23.42 44.35 -25.84
C GLY A 1107 -22.66 43.20 -26.53
N ASP A 1108 -22.78 43.09 -27.85
CA ASP A 1108 -22.04 42.07 -28.61
C ASP A 1108 -20.51 42.31 -28.66
N CYS A 1109 -20.05 43.47 -28.17
CA CYS A 1109 -18.65 43.86 -28.06
C CYS A 1109 -18.16 43.79 -26.61
N GLY A 1110 -16.86 43.52 -26.41
CA GLY A 1110 -16.28 43.36 -25.07
C GLY A 1110 -16.10 44.66 -24.27
N ALA A 1111 -16.24 45.83 -24.90
CA ALA A 1111 -16.15 47.14 -24.25
C ALA A 1111 -17.01 48.20 -24.98
N VAL A 1112 -17.33 49.28 -24.27
CA VAL A 1112 -18.14 50.40 -24.78
C VAL A 1112 -17.43 51.73 -24.55
N LEU A 1113 -17.44 52.62 -25.53
CA LEU A 1113 -16.91 53.99 -25.42
C LEU A 1113 -18.05 55.01 -25.58
N LEU A 1114 -18.37 55.76 -24.53
CA LEU A 1114 -19.34 56.85 -24.58
C LEU A 1114 -18.60 58.13 -24.97
N VAL A 1115 -19.05 58.84 -26.01
CA VAL A 1115 -18.34 60.01 -26.53
C VAL A 1115 -19.27 61.21 -26.67
N ALA A 1116 -18.90 62.31 -26.01
CA ALA A 1116 -19.55 63.61 -26.15
C ALA A 1116 -19.02 64.37 -27.38
N PHE A 1117 -19.92 64.89 -28.21
CA PHE A 1117 -19.55 65.64 -29.41
C PHE A 1117 -20.40 66.90 -29.62
N GLU A 1118 -19.89 67.83 -30.43
CA GLU A 1118 -20.63 68.97 -30.97
C GLU A 1118 -20.42 69.06 -32.48
N PRO A 1119 -21.45 69.40 -33.28
CA PRO A 1119 -21.26 69.63 -34.71
C PRO A 1119 -20.38 70.87 -34.95
N ILE A 1120 -19.46 70.78 -35.91
CA ILE A 1120 -18.67 71.93 -36.33
C ILE A 1120 -19.58 72.84 -37.17
N ILE A 1121 -20.13 73.89 -36.56
CA ILE A 1121 -20.88 74.93 -37.26
C ILE A 1121 -19.85 75.81 -37.99
N ASN A 1122 -19.76 75.65 -39.31
CA ASN A 1122 -18.97 76.54 -40.17
C ASN A 1122 -19.60 77.93 -40.30
#